data_AF-A0A6G2JH71-F1
#
_entry.id   AF-A0A6G2JH71-F1
#
_cell.length_a   1.000
_cell.length_b   1.000
_cell.length_c   1.000
_cell.angle_alpha   90.00
_cell.angle_beta   90.00
_cell.angle_gamma   90.00
#
_symmetry.space_group_name_H-M   'P 1'
#
loop_
_entity.id
_entity.type
_entity.pdbx_description
1 polymer ?
#
loop_
_entity_poly.entity_id
_entity_poly.type
_entity_poly.pdbx_seq_one_letter_code
_entity_poly.pdbx_strand_id
1 'polypeptide(L)'
;MTNPPKRSRTGRALAVLAAVSLLAGACASDPSDGAVDEPAPDTAEPTPTDNADDTEPDPDSPDTARAGTDDDPASAPDEPAGDDLSEETPSADESGTDGLDTAVTAAALRQFDECDAVLSYVQEHAAQAVGPWGLGGDFGFGGEVLEAEAAADDSAGAGAVSAQPGVDYSTSNVQEAGIDEPHVLKTDGRRMVVASENRVHVVDVTGPEPTLVASVQLDDHWVSNLLLHGDRVLVFASQWDIIVPFVEPGGETSGTEPAPSWGPTTEIVEIDLSSSTPRVTGRLDIEGNYIGARLTDGVVRVVTTSRPRAIHWAIPETADLGAQERSAGINRDLIAGTTLDDWLPRFVLNDASGTAVAGGRLVDCGRVWAPPHYAGPGTLSVTTIDIAADGLAGAMDTTTIMSDGSTVYASHDHLYVTTTRWHDWGVEPAGPGDGTPVETEIHMFDTSGRATSTYVGSASVTGTVLNQYSMSEHEGHLRIATTTAQPWWTWRAEVAPESESLVTVLAVGPDGLAEVGRVDGLGVGERIYAVRYLGEVAAVVTFRQIDPLYLLDLSDPTAPAVRGELKITGYSAYLHPLGDELLLGVGQEATEEGFTVGTQVSLFDIADLDRPERIAQWTAPGGHSQVEFNALAFLHWQPSELAVLPLNQYPFDDSGSEPPFLGAVALGTAGAELTERARLSHADPPVRKCRESREILVRPDGTEEPGPWERYCWFDTDWQAQVTASAVVGDRLYLASHKALESVWLDSLERASLLTWAR
;
A
#
# COMPACT_ATOMS: atom_id res chain seq x y z
N MET A 1 -21.06 -22.77 -25.99
CA MET A 1 -20.86 -23.85 -26.98
C MET A 1 -19.48 -23.66 -27.60
N THR A 2 -18.70 -24.76 -27.64
CA THR A 2 -17.44 -25.03 -28.37
C THR A 2 -16.17 -24.21 -28.07
N ASN A 3 -15.28 -24.83 -27.28
CA ASN A 3 -13.85 -24.52 -27.04
C ASN A 3 -12.97 -24.60 -28.30
N PRO A 4 -11.84 -23.84 -28.38
CA PRO A 4 -10.77 -24.07 -29.35
C PRO A 4 -9.73 -25.11 -28.85
N PRO A 5 -8.94 -25.74 -29.75
CA PRO A 5 -8.16 -26.93 -29.44
C PRO A 5 -6.72 -26.66 -28.94
N LYS A 6 -6.27 -27.56 -28.06
CA LYS A 6 -4.90 -27.70 -27.53
C LYS A 6 -3.86 -27.90 -28.65
N ARG A 7 -2.73 -27.19 -28.59
CA ARG A 7 -1.51 -27.50 -29.36
C ARG A 7 -0.45 -28.14 -28.46
N SER A 8 0.12 -29.24 -28.96
CA SER A 8 1.06 -30.13 -28.30
C SER A 8 2.49 -29.58 -28.25
N ARG A 9 3.16 -29.81 -27.13
CA ARG A 9 4.61 -29.67 -26.93
C ARG A 9 5.39 -30.69 -27.78
N THR A 10 6.43 -30.20 -28.45
CA THR A 10 7.62 -31.01 -28.81
C THR A 10 8.83 -30.08 -28.74
N GLY A 11 9.74 -30.39 -27.82
CA GLY A 11 10.89 -29.54 -27.49
C GLY A 11 12.08 -29.70 -28.42
N ARG A 12 13.08 -28.84 -28.19
CA ARG A 12 14.51 -29.18 -28.26
C ARG A 12 15.33 -28.04 -27.66
N ALA A 13 16.24 -28.45 -26.77
CA ALA A 13 17.31 -27.67 -26.17
C ALA A 13 18.18 -26.94 -27.20
N LEU A 14 18.80 -25.82 -26.83
CA LEU A 14 20.12 -25.48 -27.36
C LEU A 14 20.94 -24.62 -26.38
N ALA A 15 22.24 -24.86 -26.47
CA ALA A 15 23.32 -24.52 -25.56
C ALA A 15 23.75 -23.04 -25.57
N VAL A 16 24.43 -22.72 -24.46
CA VAL A 16 25.37 -21.61 -24.23
C VAL A 16 26.39 -21.48 -25.37
N LEU A 17 26.65 -20.24 -25.80
CA LEU A 17 27.93 -19.85 -26.39
C LEU A 17 28.21 -18.36 -26.19
N ALA A 18 29.25 -18.10 -25.38
CA ALA A 18 29.90 -16.81 -25.24
C ALA A 18 30.67 -16.44 -26.52
N ALA A 19 30.70 -15.16 -26.87
CA ALA A 19 31.69 -14.61 -27.79
C ALA A 19 32.08 -13.18 -27.39
N VAL A 20 33.32 -13.09 -26.91
CA VAL A 20 34.13 -11.88 -26.74
C VAL A 20 34.35 -11.20 -28.09
N SER A 21 34.32 -9.87 -28.15
CA SER A 21 35.18 -9.10 -29.05
C SER A 21 35.49 -7.70 -28.50
N LEU A 22 36.79 -7.45 -28.43
CA LEU A 22 37.53 -6.31 -27.92
C LEU A 22 37.91 -5.35 -29.07
N LEU A 23 38.17 -4.10 -28.69
CA LEU A 23 39.15 -3.13 -29.23
C LEU A 23 38.77 -2.16 -30.37
N ALA A 24 38.66 -0.90 -29.92
CA ALA A 24 39.57 0.23 -30.21
C ALA A 24 39.40 1.08 -31.48
N GLY A 25 39.39 2.40 -31.27
CA GLY A 25 39.61 3.42 -32.28
C GLY A 25 39.50 4.84 -31.72
N ALA A 26 40.56 5.31 -31.06
CA ALA A 26 40.74 6.69 -30.60
C ALA A 26 40.83 7.69 -31.76
N CYS A 27 40.43 8.95 -31.55
CA CYS A 27 41.18 10.15 -31.95
C CYS A 27 40.62 11.41 -31.27
N ALA A 28 41.56 12.20 -30.73
CA ALA A 28 41.39 13.47 -30.05
C ALA A 28 41.26 14.66 -31.03
N SER A 29 40.65 15.77 -30.61
CA SER A 29 41.22 17.13 -30.68
C SER A 29 40.22 18.21 -30.25
N ASP A 30 40.58 18.93 -29.19
CA ASP A 30 40.28 20.34 -28.91
C ASP A 30 41.22 21.22 -29.80
N PRO A 31 41.21 22.58 -29.89
CA PRO A 31 40.51 23.58 -29.07
C PRO A 31 40.05 24.88 -29.81
N SER A 32 39.74 25.93 -29.01
CA SER A 32 39.72 27.39 -29.31
C SER A 32 38.41 27.95 -29.89
N ASP A 33 37.92 29.16 -29.59
CA ASP A 33 38.47 30.34 -28.91
C ASP A 33 37.31 31.36 -28.71
N GLY A 34 37.50 32.40 -27.89
CA GLY A 34 36.94 33.72 -28.20
C GLY A 34 35.93 34.32 -27.23
N ALA A 35 36.42 35.25 -26.42
CA ALA A 35 35.68 36.04 -25.43
C ALA A 35 35.03 37.33 -25.98
N VAL A 36 34.42 38.05 -25.03
CA VAL A 36 34.25 39.53 -24.89
C VAL A 36 33.02 40.19 -25.56
N ASP A 37 32.09 40.75 -24.76
CA ASP A 37 31.99 42.19 -24.42
C ASP A 37 30.61 42.55 -23.80
N GLU A 38 30.62 43.12 -22.59
CA GLU A 38 29.57 44.03 -22.12
C GLU A 38 29.84 45.44 -22.69
N PRO A 39 28.87 46.38 -22.70
CA PRO A 39 28.72 47.25 -21.53
C PRO A 39 27.28 47.74 -21.22
N ALA A 40 27.02 47.99 -19.94
CA ALA A 40 26.00 48.92 -19.41
C ALA A 40 26.34 50.40 -19.83
N PRO A 41 25.57 51.49 -19.54
CA PRO A 41 24.84 51.73 -18.29
C PRO A 41 23.55 52.60 -18.36
N ASP A 42 22.94 52.78 -17.19
CA ASP A 42 22.62 54.07 -16.55
C ASP A 42 21.13 54.43 -16.26
N THR A 43 20.88 54.51 -14.94
CA THR A 43 20.08 55.48 -14.14
C THR A 43 18.63 55.84 -14.48
N ALA A 44 17.73 55.69 -13.47
CA ALA A 44 17.30 56.78 -12.58
C ALA A 44 15.92 56.50 -11.92
N GLU A 45 15.87 56.57 -10.58
CA GLU A 45 14.64 56.90 -9.83
C GLU A 45 14.32 58.40 -9.97
N PRO A 46 13.05 58.83 -9.76
CA PRO A 46 12.66 59.30 -8.41
C PRO A 46 11.17 59.11 -8.02
N THR A 47 10.90 59.00 -6.71
CA THR A 47 9.64 59.32 -5.98
C THR A 47 9.47 60.86 -5.83
N PRO A 48 8.41 61.52 -5.24
CA PRO A 48 7.46 61.08 -4.17
C PRO A 48 6.00 61.72 -4.16
N THR A 49 5.26 61.53 -3.03
CA THR A 49 4.16 62.36 -2.41
C THR A 49 2.68 62.15 -2.88
N ASP A 50 1.59 62.18 -2.08
CA ASP A 50 1.28 62.29 -0.62
C ASP A 50 -0.26 62.12 -0.33
N ASN A 51 -0.63 61.83 0.93
CA ASN A 51 -1.87 62.15 1.73
C ASN A 51 -3.23 61.44 1.47
N ALA A 52 -3.83 60.67 2.41
CA ALA A 52 -4.63 61.03 3.65
C ALA A 52 -6.07 61.51 3.32
N ASP A 53 -7.19 61.24 4.00
CA ASP A 53 -7.60 60.73 5.33
C ASP A 53 -9.14 60.40 5.27
N ASP A 54 -9.70 59.81 6.33
CA ASP A 54 -11.06 60.02 6.91
C ASP A 54 -11.96 58.81 7.28
N THR A 55 -12.43 58.93 8.52
CA THR A 55 -13.16 58.08 9.49
C THR A 55 -14.70 57.99 9.36
N GLU A 56 -15.23 56.90 9.96
CA GLU A 56 -16.58 56.52 10.52
C GLU A 56 -17.61 57.62 10.94
N PRO A 57 -18.92 57.34 11.28
CA PRO A 57 -19.49 56.15 12.00
C PRO A 57 -20.97 55.69 11.73
N ASP A 58 -21.35 54.61 12.46
CA ASP A 58 -22.68 53.98 12.83
C ASP A 58 -23.71 55.00 13.45
N PRO A 59 -25.00 54.70 13.86
CA PRO A 59 -25.70 53.43 14.22
C PRO A 59 -27.23 53.29 13.90
N ASP A 60 -27.83 52.10 14.16
CA ASP A 60 -29.02 51.88 15.04
C ASP A 60 -29.72 50.49 14.89
N SER A 61 -30.08 49.91 16.06
CA SER A 61 -30.92 48.73 16.35
C SER A 61 -32.31 49.20 16.90
N PRO A 62 -33.25 48.42 17.50
CA PRO A 62 -33.53 46.96 17.60
C PRO A 62 -35.05 46.58 17.44
N ASP A 63 -35.46 45.31 17.68
CA ASP A 63 -36.49 44.85 18.68
C ASP A 63 -37.32 43.56 18.35
N THR A 64 -37.27 42.58 19.28
CA THR A 64 -38.35 41.71 19.87
C THR A 64 -39.19 40.71 19.00
N ALA A 65 -39.78 39.58 19.44
CA ALA A 65 -39.77 38.70 20.65
C ALA A 65 -40.77 37.49 20.46
N ARG A 66 -40.54 36.36 21.18
CA ARG A 66 -41.50 35.36 21.80
C ARG A 66 -42.50 34.57 20.91
N ALA A 67 -43.10 33.40 21.26
CA ALA A 67 -42.95 32.26 22.19
C ALA A 67 -44.22 31.34 22.09
N GLY A 68 -44.09 30.01 22.33
CA GLY A 68 -45.10 29.07 22.88
C GLY A 68 -45.99 28.26 21.91
N THR A 69 -46.60 27.10 22.19
CA THR A 69 -46.62 26.05 23.26
C THR A 69 -47.61 24.93 22.81
N ASP A 70 -47.34 23.67 23.18
CA ASP A 70 -48.21 22.52 23.60
C ASP A 70 -49.59 22.17 22.95
N ASP A 71 -49.80 20.88 22.60
CA ASP A 71 -50.74 19.92 23.28
C ASP A 71 -51.19 18.71 22.40
N ASP A 72 -51.11 17.50 22.98
CA ASP A 72 -51.68 16.17 22.61
C ASP A 72 -53.11 16.04 23.25
N PRO A 73 -53.89 14.92 23.34
CA PRO A 73 -53.81 13.55 22.79
C PRO A 73 -55.15 12.83 22.39
N ALA A 74 -55.02 11.54 21.98
CA ALA A 74 -55.84 10.34 22.31
C ALA A 74 -57.03 9.83 21.44
N SER A 75 -56.96 8.52 21.07
CA SER A 75 -57.90 7.41 21.40
C SER A 75 -58.29 6.42 20.26
N ALA A 76 -58.10 5.11 20.54
CA ALA A 76 -58.55 3.88 19.84
C ALA A 76 -60.04 3.53 20.20
N PRO A 77 -60.63 2.30 20.01
CA PRO A 77 -60.16 0.99 19.48
C PRO A 77 -61.20 0.15 18.65
N ASP A 78 -60.86 -1.08 18.23
CA ASP A 78 -61.63 -2.35 18.48
C ASP A 78 -61.12 -3.59 17.66
N GLU A 79 -60.91 -4.72 18.37
CA GLU A 79 -60.85 -6.12 17.83
C GLU A 79 -62.18 -6.87 18.15
N PRO A 80 -62.41 -8.15 17.73
CA PRO A 80 -62.04 -9.29 18.62
C PRO A 80 -61.77 -10.71 18.00
N ALA A 81 -60.97 -11.51 18.76
CA ALA A 81 -61.10 -12.95 19.20
C ALA A 81 -61.21 -14.12 18.19
N GLY A 82 -60.77 -15.38 18.42
CA GLY A 82 -60.25 -16.23 19.54
C GLY A 82 -60.25 -17.71 19.02
N ASP A 83 -59.39 -18.68 19.38
CA ASP A 83 -59.30 -19.51 20.61
C ASP A 83 -58.11 -20.51 20.42
N ASP A 84 -57.16 -20.66 21.36
CA ASP A 84 -57.07 -21.61 22.52
C ASP A 84 -56.48 -23.01 22.15
N LEU A 85 -55.36 -23.48 22.75
CA LEU A 85 -55.33 -24.24 24.02
C LEU A 85 -53.89 -24.44 24.61
N SER A 86 -53.75 -24.09 25.91
CA SER A 86 -53.02 -24.73 27.06
C SER A 86 -51.57 -25.26 26.90
N GLU A 87 -50.61 -25.14 27.84
CA GLU A 87 -50.66 -25.10 29.32
C GLU A 87 -49.27 -24.70 29.93
N GLU A 88 -49.32 -24.03 31.09
CA GLU A 88 -48.31 -23.86 32.18
C GLU A 88 -47.04 -22.95 32.05
N THR A 89 -47.03 -21.91 32.91
CA THR A 89 -45.88 -21.09 33.39
C THR A 89 -45.70 -21.34 34.90
N PRO A 90 -44.49 -21.20 35.50
CA PRO A 90 -43.93 -19.90 35.98
C PRO A 90 -42.37 -19.83 35.87
N SER A 91 -41.59 -18.75 36.02
CA SER A 91 -41.65 -17.43 36.67
C SER A 91 -40.53 -16.56 36.04
N ALA A 92 -40.80 -15.34 35.54
CA ALA A 92 -40.59 -14.02 36.19
C ALA A 92 -39.12 -13.55 36.34
N ASP A 93 -38.87 -12.36 35.77
CA ASP A 93 -37.67 -11.48 35.75
C ASP A 93 -36.54 -11.85 34.78
N GLU A 94 -36.45 -11.17 33.63
CA GLU A 94 -35.68 -9.92 33.48
C GLU A 94 -35.98 -9.26 32.12
N SER A 95 -36.05 -7.94 32.15
CA SER A 95 -36.26 -7.04 31.01
C SER A 95 -35.11 -7.14 30.00
N GLY A 96 -35.46 -7.47 28.76
CA GLY A 96 -34.52 -7.53 27.64
C GLY A 96 -33.93 -6.17 27.28
N THR A 97 -32.61 -6.12 27.34
CA THR A 97 -31.76 -5.27 26.50
C THR A 97 -31.09 -6.19 25.48
N ASP A 98 -31.77 -6.44 24.35
CA ASP A 98 -31.07 -6.96 23.17
C ASP A 98 -30.32 -5.77 22.56
N GLY A 99 -29.03 -5.70 22.87
CA GLY A 99 -28.12 -4.68 22.37
C GLY A 99 -26.68 -5.19 22.51
N LEU A 100 -26.03 -5.33 21.35
CA LEU A 100 -24.60 -5.59 21.16
C LEU A 100 -24.11 -6.98 21.60
N ASP A 101 -24.27 -7.97 20.71
CA ASP A 101 -23.51 -9.22 20.79
C ASP A 101 -22.79 -9.45 19.44
N THR A 102 -21.84 -8.56 19.14
CA THR A 102 -20.70 -8.84 18.26
C THR A 102 -19.46 -8.65 19.11
N ALA A 103 -19.06 -9.71 19.79
CA ALA A 103 -17.98 -9.68 20.77
C ALA A 103 -16.62 -9.51 20.09
N VAL A 104 -16.02 -8.32 20.21
CA VAL A 104 -14.57 -8.18 20.10
C VAL A 104 -13.96 -8.92 21.28
N THR A 105 -13.38 -10.10 21.02
CA THR A 105 -12.61 -10.80 22.04
C THR A 105 -11.24 -10.14 22.15
N ALA A 106 -10.99 -9.47 23.28
CA ALA A 106 -9.62 -9.18 23.70
C ALA A 106 -8.94 -10.53 23.93
N ALA A 107 -8.22 -10.99 22.92
CA ALA A 107 -7.55 -12.28 22.95
C ALA A 107 -6.38 -12.23 23.93
N ALA A 108 -6.50 -12.94 25.06
CA ALA A 108 -5.37 -13.14 25.97
C ALA A 108 -4.36 -14.10 25.31
N LEU A 109 -3.19 -13.58 24.97
CA LEU A 109 -2.23 -14.29 24.12
C LEU A 109 -1.16 -15.01 24.93
N ARG A 110 -0.67 -16.10 24.34
CA ARG A 110 0.40 -16.90 24.92
C ARG A 110 1.74 -16.42 24.38
N GLN A 111 2.46 -15.65 25.18
CA GLN A 111 3.90 -15.51 25.02
C GLN A 111 4.55 -16.86 25.32
N PHE A 112 5.55 -17.25 24.53
CA PHE A 112 6.35 -18.42 24.85
C PHE A 112 7.53 -17.99 25.72
N ASP A 113 7.74 -18.67 26.86
CA ASP A 113 8.89 -18.42 27.73
C ASP A 113 10.16 -19.16 27.26
N GLU A 114 9.97 -20.28 26.55
CA GLU A 114 11.05 -21.20 26.18
C GLU A 114 10.86 -21.77 24.77
N CYS A 115 11.97 -22.11 24.13
CA CYS A 115 12.01 -22.66 22.77
C CYS A 115 11.23 -23.98 22.61
N ASP A 116 11.30 -24.89 23.58
CA ASP A 116 10.59 -26.17 23.52
C ASP A 116 9.06 -25.98 23.48
N ALA A 117 8.55 -24.90 24.10
CA ALA A 117 7.14 -24.56 24.07
C ALA A 117 6.69 -24.07 22.68
N VAL A 118 7.53 -23.26 22.01
CA VAL A 118 7.29 -22.84 20.62
C VAL A 118 7.26 -24.07 19.71
N LEU A 119 8.27 -24.95 19.82
CA LEU A 119 8.39 -26.12 18.96
C LEU A 119 7.20 -27.07 19.14
N SER A 120 6.83 -27.33 20.40
CA SER A 120 5.69 -28.19 20.71
C SER A 120 4.40 -27.62 20.14
N TYR A 121 4.19 -26.30 20.27
CA TYR A 121 3.02 -25.62 19.73
C TYR A 121 2.92 -25.78 18.21
N VAL A 122 3.99 -25.46 17.46
CA VAL A 122 3.96 -25.53 16.00
C VAL A 122 3.83 -26.96 15.50
N GLN A 123 4.50 -27.94 16.12
CA GLN A 123 4.39 -29.34 15.74
C GLN A 123 3.00 -29.91 16.00
N GLU A 124 2.41 -29.62 17.17
CA GLU A 124 1.07 -30.10 17.52
C GLU A 124 0.02 -29.60 16.52
N HIS A 125 0.06 -28.31 16.20
CA HIS A 125 -0.93 -27.69 15.33
C HIS A 125 -0.69 -28.00 13.86
N ALA A 126 0.56 -28.00 13.40
CA ALA A 126 0.89 -28.37 12.03
C ALA A 126 0.58 -29.84 11.76
N ALA A 127 0.77 -30.75 12.72
CA ALA A 127 0.44 -32.17 12.55
C ALA A 127 -1.07 -32.42 12.38
N GLN A 128 -1.91 -31.54 12.94
CA GLN A 128 -3.37 -31.59 12.74
C GLN A 128 -3.75 -31.09 11.34
N ALA A 129 -3.03 -30.09 10.85
CA ALA A 129 -3.37 -29.43 9.59
C ALA A 129 -2.67 -30.03 8.35
N VAL A 130 -1.65 -30.85 8.53
CA VAL A 130 -0.87 -31.40 7.41
C VAL A 130 -1.63 -32.43 6.59
N GLY A 131 -1.62 -32.24 5.27
CA GLY A 131 -2.28 -33.10 4.31
C GLY A 131 -1.31 -33.98 3.51
N PRO A 132 -1.83 -34.74 2.52
CA PRO A 132 -1.02 -35.51 1.59
C PRO A 132 -0.07 -34.64 0.76
N TRP A 133 -0.37 -33.36 0.56
CA TRP A 133 0.47 -32.42 -0.20
C TRP A 133 1.31 -31.51 0.71
N GLY A 134 1.47 -31.89 1.99
CA GLY A 134 2.18 -31.11 3.00
C GLY A 134 1.27 -30.11 3.70
N LEU A 135 1.90 -29.06 4.22
CA LEU A 135 1.21 -27.87 4.68
C LEU A 135 0.81 -27.07 3.43
N GLY A 136 -0.38 -27.35 2.88
CA GLY A 136 -0.77 -26.87 1.55
C GLY A 136 -0.64 -25.35 1.37
N GLY A 137 -0.41 -24.89 0.14
CA GLY A 137 -0.62 -23.47 -0.22
C GLY A 137 -2.09 -23.01 -0.14
N ASP A 138 -2.98 -23.97 0.17
CA ASP A 138 -4.42 -23.86 0.42
C ASP A 138 -4.75 -23.78 1.92
N PHE A 139 -3.78 -23.46 2.79
CA PHE A 139 -4.09 -22.70 4.01
C PHE A 139 -4.64 -21.36 3.53
N GLY A 140 -5.96 -21.30 3.36
CA GLY A 140 -6.72 -20.26 2.66
C GLY A 140 -6.61 -18.86 3.24
N PHE A 141 -5.41 -18.27 3.24
CA PHE A 141 -5.22 -16.88 2.82
C PHE A 141 -5.08 -16.80 1.28
N GLY A 142 -5.02 -17.96 0.60
CA GLY A 142 -5.11 -18.12 -0.84
C GLY A 142 -6.53 -18.45 -1.31
N GLY A 143 -7.51 -17.58 -1.08
CA GLY A 143 -8.36 -17.28 -2.22
C GLY A 143 -7.44 -16.77 -3.32
N GLU A 144 -7.75 -16.96 -4.60
CA GLU A 144 -7.20 -16.03 -5.59
C GLU A 144 -7.34 -14.65 -4.95
N VAL A 145 -6.21 -14.03 -4.58
CA VAL A 145 -6.14 -12.59 -4.55
C VAL A 145 -6.71 -12.32 -5.93
N LEU A 146 -7.94 -11.82 -5.99
CA LEU A 146 -8.38 -11.17 -7.19
C LEU A 146 -7.15 -10.39 -7.63
N GLU A 147 -6.74 -10.55 -8.88
CA GLU A 147 -5.82 -9.63 -9.52
C GLU A 147 -6.49 -8.23 -9.47
N ALA A 148 -6.65 -7.66 -8.27
CA ALA A 148 -6.32 -6.30 -7.97
C ALA A 148 -4.83 -6.28 -8.25
N GLU A 149 -4.52 -5.78 -9.43
CA GLU A 149 -3.19 -5.40 -9.87
C GLU A 149 -2.39 -4.93 -8.65
N ALA A 150 -1.42 -5.75 -8.25
CA ALA A 150 -0.44 -5.54 -7.18
C ALA A 150 -0.73 -4.36 -6.24
N ALA A 151 -1.42 -4.63 -5.13
CA ALA A 151 -1.36 -3.78 -3.95
C ALA A 151 0.07 -3.83 -3.39
N ALA A 152 0.92 -2.95 -3.93
CA ALA A 152 2.11 -2.49 -3.25
C ALA A 152 1.67 -1.60 -2.09
N ASP A 153 2.33 -1.84 -0.96
CA ASP A 153 2.36 -1.07 0.28
C ASP A 153 2.28 0.44 0.03
N ASP A 154 1.20 1.12 0.44
CA ASP A 154 1.02 2.54 0.09
C ASP A 154 0.25 3.40 1.10
N SER A 155 0.82 4.60 1.32
CA SER A 155 0.72 5.58 2.42
C SER A 155 -0.08 6.87 2.22
N ALA A 156 -0.96 7.23 3.15
CA ALA A 156 -1.81 8.41 3.15
C ALA A 156 -2.74 8.51 4.38
N GLY A 157 -2.45 9.49 5.18
CA GLY A 157 -3.22 9.98 6.31
C GLY A 157 -2.72 11.41 6.49
N ALA A 158 -3.14 12.06 7.55
CA ALA A 158 -3.09 13.51 7.68
C ALA A 158 -1.66 14.07 7.86
N GLY A 159 -0.88 14.08 6.79
CA GLY A 159 0.07 15.13 6.49
C GLY A 159 -0.42 15.87 5.26
N ALA A 160 -0.89 17.11 5.41
CA ALA A 160 -0.66 18.05 4.33
C ALA A 160 0.85 17.97 4.04
N VAL A 161 1.26 17.95 2.77
CA VAL A 161 2.65 18.29 2.41
C VAL A 161 2.80 19.80 2.64
N SER A 162 2.64 20.22 3.90
CA SER A 162 3.00 21.54 4.35
C SER A 162 4.51 21.51 4.41
N ALA A 163 5.15 22.35 3.60
CA ALA A 163 6.46 22.88 3.92
C ALA A 163 6.52 23.11 5.44
N GLN A 164 7.42 22.45 6.17
CA GLN A 164 7.62 22.85 7.55
C GLN A 164 7.97 24.34 7.53
N PRO A 165 7.45 25.18 8.44
CA PRO A 165 7.77 26.60 8.44
C PRO A 165 9.29 26.81 8.44
N GLY A 166 9.84 27.31 7.33
CA GLY A 166 11.29 27.50 7.13
C GLY A 166 12.02 26.35 6.39
N VAL A 167 11.31 25.40 5.81
CA VAL A 167 11.85 24.29 5.01
C VAL A 167 11.26 24.33 3.60
N ASP A 168 12.10 24.70 2.62
CA ASP A 168 11.69 24.85 1.21
C ASP A 168 11.71 23.51 0.45
N TYR A 169 11.19 22.42 0.99
CA TYR A 169 11.06 21.17 0.23
C TYR A 169 9.91 20.28 0.70
N SER A 170 9.44 19.39 -0.18
CA SER A 170 8.40 18.41 0.12
C SER A 170 8.97 17.08 0.60
N THR A 171 8.27 16.43 1.52
CA THR A 171 8.47 15.01 1.85
C THR A 171 7.54 14.13 1.01
N SER A 172 7.62 12.81 1.18
CA SER A 172 6.63 11.88 0.64
C SER A 172 5.24 12.17 1.22
N ASN A 173 4.18 11.83 0.48
CA ASN A 173 2.79 11.88 0.95
C ASN A 173 2.53 10.71 1.93
N VAL A 174 3.07 10.83 3.14
CA VAL A 174 3.04 9.77 4.16
C VAL A 174 1.68 9.63 4.84
N GLN A 175 1.50 8.53 5.56
CA GLN A 175 0.27 8.30 6.30
C GLN A 175 0.14 9.17 7.54
N GLU A 176 1.11 9.17 8.43
CA GLU A 176 1.05 9.98 9.64
C GLU A 176 2.19 10.99 9.62
N ALA A 177 1.90 12.23 10.01
CA ALA A 177 2.90 13.27 10.07
C ALA A 177 4.06 12.84 11.00
N GLY A 178 5.29 12.86 10.51
CA GLY A 178 6.47 12.46 11.29
C GLY A 178 6.78 10.95 11.28
N ILE A 179 5.98 10.14 10.58
CA ILE A 179 6.27 8.72 10.33
C ILE A 179 6.57 8.58 8.84
N ASP A 180 7.83 8.29 8.53
CA ASP A 180 8.26 8.14 7.14
C ASP A 180 8.07 6.71 6.63
N GLU A 181 7.80 6.60 5.33
CA GLU A 181 7.46 5.34 4.66
C GLU A 181 8.34 5.13 3.43
N PRO A 182 8.83 3.91 3.13
CA PRO A 182 9.72 3.70 1.99
C PRO A 182 9.08 4.16 0.67
N HIS A 183 9.82 4.93 -0.12
CA HIS A 183 9.35 5.45 -1.41
C HIS A 183 10.49 5.42 -2.44
N VAL A 184 10.18 5.43 -3.73
CA VAL A 184 11.21 5.44 -4.80
C VAL A 184 12.03 6.73 -4.84
N LEU A 185 11.53 7.83 -4.28
CA LEU A 185 12.21 9.12 -4.21
C LEU A 185 12.15 9.70 -2.80
N LYS A 186 13.31 10.06 -2.25
CA LYS A 186 13.44 10.81 -1.00
C LYS A 186 14.34 12.03 -1.16
N THR A 187 14.09 13.07 -0.37
CA THR A 187 14.92 14.27 -0.34
C THR A 187 15.02 14.87 1.06
N ASP A 188 16.16 15.51 1.33
CA ASP A 188 16.41 16.34 2.52
C ASP A 188 16.54 17.83 2.16
N GLY A 189 16.09 18.21 0.96
CA GLY A 189 16.20 19.58 0.42
C GLY A 189 17.57 19.94 -0.14
N ARG A 190 18.61 19.12 0.09
CA ARG A 190 19.96 19.33 -0.44
C ARG A 190 20.33 18.27 -1.47
N ARG A 191 19.88 17.05 -1.25
CA ARG A 191 20.04 15.92 -2.17
C ARG A 191 18.72 15.22 -2.40
N MET A 192 18.62 14.59 -3.56
CA MET A 192 17.58 13.62 -3.89
C MET A 192 18.21 12.24 -4.02
N VAL A 193 17.54 11.25 -3.47
CA VAL A 193 17.89 9.84 -3.60
C VAL A 193 16.76 9.16 -4.34
N VAL A 194 17.08 8.58 -5.51
CA VAL A 194 16.10 7.96 -6.41
C VAL A 194 16.47 6.50 -6.63
N ALA A 195 15.56 5.61 -6.26
CA ALA A 195 15.60 4.20 -6.64
C ALA A 195 15.11 4.04 -8.09
N SER A 196 15.88 3.36 -8.92
CA SER A 196 15.48 3.02 -10.28
C SER A 196 16.11 1.71 -10.71
N GLU A 197 15.25 0.77 -11.10
CA GLU A 197 15.66 -0.58 -11.54
C GLU A 197 16.54 -1.23 -10.47
N ASN A 198 17.82 -1.45 -10.75
CA ASN A 198 18.78 -2.05 -9.83
C ASN A 198 19.81 -1.04 -9.29
N ARG A 199 19.46 0.26 -9.28
CA ARG A 199 20.37 1.34 -8.91
C ARG A 199 19.73 2.33 -7.95
N VAL A 200 20.58 2.98 -7.16
CA VAL A 200 20.25 4.15 -6.35
C VAL A 200 21.05 5.34 -6.85
N HIS A 201 20.35 6.34 -7.36
CA HIS A 201 20.91 7.60 -7.83
C HIS A 201 20.91 8.64 -6.71
N VAL A 202 22.06 9.24 -6.43
CA VAL A 202 22.20 10.34 -5.48
C VAL A 202 22.48 11.60 -6.28
N VAL A 203 21.61 12.59 -6.15
CA VAL A 203 21.63 13.84 -6.93
C VAL A 203 21.73 15.01 -5.98
N ASP A 204 22.68 15.91 -6.20
CA ASP A 204 22.74 17.20 -5.51
C ASP A 204 21.78 18.18 -6.20
N VAL A 205 20.92 18.82 -5.41
CA VAL A 205 19.89 19.76 -5.89
C VAL A 205 20.09 21.18 -5.34
N THR A 206 21.27 21.48 -4.80
CA THR A 206 21.61 22.82 -4.26
C THR A 206 22.09 23.80 -5.33
N GLY A 207 22.52 23.30 -6.48
CA GLY A 207 22.98 24.10 -7.62
C GLY A 207 21.84 24.59 -8.52
N PRO A 208 22.15 25.43 -9.53
CA PRO A 208 21.16 25.90 -10.52
C PRO A 208 20.61 24.78 -11.41
N GLU A 209 21.33 23.67 -11.52
CA GLU A 209 20.91 22.44 -12.17
C GLU A 209 21.23 21.24 -11.25
N PRO A 210 20.37 20.21 -11.22
CA PRO A 210 20.65 18.99 -10.49
C PRO A 210 21.88 18.28 -11.05
N THR A 211 22.76 17.82 -10.16
CA THR A 211 24.00 17.12 -10.56
C THR A 211 24.03 15.71 -9.98
N LEU A 212 24.26 14.70 -10.84
CA LEU A 212 24.42 13.33 -10.40
C LEU A 212 25.73 13.21 -9.60
N VAL A 213 25.63 12.97 -8.30
CA VAL A 213 26.79 12.75 -7.42
C VAL A 213 27.26 11.31 -7.55
N ALA A 214 26.32 10.36 -7.51
CA ALA A 214 26.63 8.94 -7.57
C ALA A 214 25.46 8.14 -8.12
N SER A 215 25.80 6.95 -8.62
CA SER A 215 24.85 5.94 -9.05
C SER A 215 25.34 4.61 -8.51
N VAL A 216 24.78 4.17 -7.39
CA VAL A 216 25.17 2.94 -6.70
C VAL A 216 24.44 1.78 -7.36
N GLN A 217 25.19 0.80 -7.87
CA GLN A 217 24.66 -0.43 -8.43
C GLN A 217 24.40 -1.44 -7.32
N LEU A 218 23.21 -2.05 -7.31
CA LEU A 218 22.90 -3.23 -6.52
C LEU A 218 22.83 -4.40 -7.51
N ASP A 219 23.77 -5.34 -7.42
CA ASP A 219 23.86 -6.46 -8.38
C ASP A 219 22.62 -7.37 -8.23
N ASP A 220 22.02 -7.91 -9.30
CA ASP A 220 20.89 -8.87 -9.25
C ASP A 220 19.57 -8.48 -8.52
N HIS A 221 19.42 -7.23 -8.04
CA HIS A 221 18.26 -6.81 -7.25
C HIS A 221 17.38 -5.76 -7.95
N TRP A 222 16.06 -5.95 -7.95
CA TRP A 222 15.13 -4.87 -8.30
C TRP A 222 14.85 -4.06 -7.05
N VAL A 223 15.28 -2.80 -7.04
CA VAL A 223 15.00 -1.87 -5.96
C VAL A 223 13.51 -1.53 -6.00
N SER A 224 12.82 -1.77 -4.88
CA SER A 224 11.43 -1.34 -4.74
C SER A 224 11.38 0.08 -4.21
N ASN A 225 11.87 0.31 -2.99
CA ASN A 225 11.70 1.56 -2.26
C ASN A 225 12.91 1.88 -1.37
N LEU A 226 13.00 3.11 -0.89
CA LEU A 226 14.05 3.53 0.04
C LEU A 226 13.56 4.46 1.15
N LEU A 227 14.28 4.45 2.28
CA LEU A 227 14.18 5.42 3.37
C LEU A 227 15.46 6.26 3.42
N LEU A 228 15.32 7.53 3.79
CA LEU A 228 16.44 8.46 3.98
C LEU A 228 16.39 9.03 5.40
N HIS A 229 17.47 8.84 6.17
CA HIS A 229 17.61 9.42 7.49
C HIS A 229 19.02 9.95 7.71
N GLY A 230 19.16 11.27 7.84
CA GLY A 230 20.47 11.89 7.90
C GLY A 230 21.30 11.50 6.67
N ASP A 231 22.50 10.96 6.88
CA ASP A 231 23.40 10.46 5.84
C ASP A 231 23.22 8.98 5.49
N ARG A 232 22.14 8.33 5.95
CA ARG A 232 21.90 6.90 5.68
C ARG A 232 20.70 6.70 4.77
N VAL A 233 20.87 5.81 3.80
CA VAL A 233 19.77 5.29 2.98
C VAL A 233 19.61 3.82 3.29
N LEU A 234 18.38 3.41 3.61
CA LEU A 234 18.00 2.00 3.57
C LEU A 234 17.24 1.72 2.28
N VAL A 235 17.71 0.76 1.52
CA VAL A 235 17.08 0.30 0.29
C VAL A 235 16.42 -1.03 0.55
N PHE A 236 15.15 -1.14 0.20
CA PHE A 236 14.40 -2.39 0.29
C PHE A 236 14.38 -3.05 -1.07
N ALA A 237 14.75 -4.32 -1.11
CA ALA A 237 14.70 -5.15 -2.30
C ALA A 237 14.05 -6.50 -1.97
N SER A 238 13.34 -7.05 -2.94
CA SER A 238 12.79 -8.41 -2.84
C SER A 238 13.59 -9.34 -3.73
N GLN A 239 14.00 -10.47 -3.18
CA GLN A 239 14.79 -11.48 -3.83
C GLN A 239 14.04 -12.81 -3.86
N TRP A 240 14.28 -13.59 -4.91
CA TRP A 240 13.83 -14.97 -5.02
C TRP A 240 15.05 -15.87 -5.21
N ASP A 241 15.76 -16.17 -4.12
CA ASP A 241 17.08 -16.79 -4.17
C ASP A 241 17.32 -17.73 -2.98
N ILE A 242 18.50 -18.35 -3.01
CA ILE A 242 19.05 -19.23 -1.99
C ILE A 242 19.59 -18.40 -0.82
N ILE A 243 18.98 -18.53 0.35
CA ILE A 243 19.62 -18.09 1.59
C ILE A 243 20.68 -19.12 1.95
N VAL A 244 21.96 -18.72 1.91
CA VAL A 244 23.06 -19.55 2.41
C VAL A 244 23.17 -19.34 3.93
N PRO A 245 23.03 -20.40 4.75
CA PRO A 245 23.11 -20.27 6.19
C PRO A 245 24.46 -19.69 6.63
N PHE A 246 24.44 -18.71 7.53
CA PHE A 246 25.65 -18.25 8.20
C PHE A 246 26.24 -19.37 9.06
N VAL A 247 27.55 -19.62 8.91
CA VAL A 247 28.30 -20.57 9.73
C VAL A 247 29.31 -19.78 10.55
N GLU A 248 29.21 -19.85 11.88
CA GLU A 248 30.14 -19.15 12.76
C GLU A 248 31.61 -19.58 12.50
N PRO A 249 32.57 -18.64 12.50
CA PRO A 249 33.99 -18.97 12.37
C PRO A 249 34.46 -19.94 13.48
N GLY A 250 34.66 -21.21 13.13
CA GLY A 250 35.12 -22.26 14.06
C GLY A 250 34.02 -23.08 14.74
N GLY A 251 32.75 -22.86 14.38
CA GLY A 251 31.64 -23.74 14.80
C GLY A 251 31.72 -25.11 14.14
N GLU A 252 31.41 -26.18 14.89
CA GLU A 252 31.16 -27.48 14.29
C GLU A 252 29.88 -27.40 13.47
N THR A 253 29.95 -27.61 12.16
CA THR A 253 28.75 -27.83 11.36
C THR A 253 28.09 -29.10 11.90
N SER A 254 26.87 -28.99 12.42
CA SER A 254 26.02 -30.18 12.56
C SER A 254 26.01 -30.85 11.19
N GLY A 255 26.34 -32.14 11.11
CA GLY A 255 26.63 -32.87 9.85
C GLY A 255 25.50 -32.96 8.82
N THR A 256 24.48 -32.11 8.94
CA THR A 256 23.44 -31.81 7.97
C THR A 256 23.67 -30.36 7.53
N GLU A 257 24.40 -30.14 6.43
CA GLU A 257 24.38 -28.82 5.79
C GLU A 257 22.92 -28.53 5.38
N PRO A 258 22.33 -27.38 5.77
CA PRO A 258 20.99 -27.02 5.31
C PRO A 258 21.01 -26.99 3.79
N ALA A 259 20.08 -27.72 3.17
CA ALA A 259 19.95 -27.68 1.72
C ALA A 259 19.59 -26.25 1.28
N PRO A 260 20.22 -25.70 0.23
CA PRO A 260 19.83 -24.40 -0.30
C PRO A 260 18.34 -24.42 -0.65
N SER A 261 17.56 -23.55 -0.01
CA SER A 261 16.11 -23.43 -0.21
C SER A 261 15.82 -22.15 -0.99
N TRP A 262 15.01 -22.27 -2.03
CA TRP A 262 14.55 -21.15 -2.84
C TRP A 262 13.30 -20.55 -2.21
N GLY A 263 13.26 -19.24 -2.02
CA GLY A 263 12.06 -18.57 -1.55
C GLY A 263 12.21 -17.05 -1.49
N PRO A 264 11.10 -16.35 -1.19
CA PRO A 264 11.15 -14.92 -0.98
C PRO A 264 12.09 -14.58 0.18
N THR A 265 12.98 -13.63 -0.08
CA THR A 265 13.90 -13.04 0.87
C THR A 265 13.79 -11.53 0.77
N THR A 266 13.67 -10.87 1.91
CA THR A 266 13.69 -9.42 2.02
C THR A 266 15.13 -9.00 2.24
N GLU A 267 15.70 -8.23 1.32
CA GLU A 267 17.02 -7.65 1.48
C GLU A 267 16.89 -6.16 1.81
N ILE A 268 17.67 -5.74 2.82
CA ILE A 268 17.80 -4.35 3.22
C ILE A 268 19.26 -3.94 3.03
N VAL A 269 19.52 -3.02 2.10
CA VAL A 269 20.87 -2.52 1.83
C VAL A 269 21.04 -1.15 2.48
N GLU A 270 22.07 -0.99 3.30
CA GLU A 270 22.44 0.30 3.87
C GLU A 270 23.51 1.00 3.04
N ILE A 271 23.26 2.24 2.66
CA ILE A 271 24.20 3.11 1.93
C ILE A 271 24.53 4.34 2.77
N ASP A 272 25.82 4.58 3.00
CA ASP A 272 26.34 5.79 3.66
C ASP A 272 26.58 6.90 2.63
N LEU A 273 26.00 8.06 2.88
CA LEU A 273 26.06 9.29 2.08
C LEU A 273 26.91 10.40 2.72
N SER A 274 27.59 10.15 3.84
CA SER A 274 28.39 11.16 4.57
C SER A 274 29.62 11.66 3.81
N SER A 275 29.97 11.00 2.70
CA SER A 275 31.11 11.36 1.84
C SER A 275 30.65 11.58 0.39
N SER A 276 31.48 12.25 -0.40
CA SER A 276 31.25 12.44 -1.85
C SER A 276 31.26 11.14 -2.66
N THR A 277 31.52 9.99 -2.04
CA THR A 277 31.49 8.67 -2.67
C THR A 277 30.60 7.74 -1.85
N PRO A 278 29.27 7.75 -2.12
CA PRO A 278 28.33 6.85 -1.50
C PRO A 278 28.79 5.39 -1.57
N ARG A 279 28.64 4.66 -0.46
CA ARG A 279 29.09 3.27 -0.37
C ARG A 279 28.12 2.44 0.44
N VAL A 280 27.93 1.19 0.02
CA VAL A 280 27.21 0.20 0.82
C VAL A 280 28.01 -0.08 2.10
N THR A 281 27.35 -0.05 3.25
CA THR A 281 27.95 -0.35 4.55
C THR A 281 27.59 -1.73 5.08
N GLY A 282 26.40 -2.24 4.72
CA GLY A 282 25.94 -3.58 5.08
C GLY A 282 24.69 -3.98 4.32
N ARG A 283 24.36 -5.27 4.39
CA ARG A 283 23.14 -5.85 3.83
C ARG A 283 22.53 -6.79 4.86
N LEU A 284 21.22 -6.69 5.07
CA LEU A 284 20.47 -7.56 5.94
C LEU A 284 19.47 -8.36 5.10
N ASP A 285 19.71 -9.66 5.02
CA ASP A 285 18.82 -10.62 4.38
C ASP A 285 17.91 -11.22 5.44
N ILE A 286 16.60 -11.11 5.26
CA ILE A 286 15.58 -11.67 6.14
C ILE A 286 14.74 -12.66 5.34
N GLU A 287 14.63 -13.89 5.85
CA GLU A 287 13.74 -14.90 5.31
C GLU A 287 12.28 -14.45 5.40
N GLY A 288 11.63 -14.29 4.23
CA GLY A 288 10.24 -13.89 4.15
C GLY A 288 9.95 -12.83 3.09
N ASN A 289 8.68 -12.52 2.93
CA ASN A 289 8.20 -11.40 2.12
C ASN A 289 8.20 -10.12 2.95
N TYR A 290 8.62 -9.03 2.32
CA TYR A 290 8.45 -7.68 2.85
C TYR A 290 6.98 -7.29 2.77
N ILE A 291 6.41 -6.84 3.89
CA ILE A 291 5.04 -6.29 3.94
C ILE A 291 5.08 -4.78 3.96
N GLY A 292 5.88 -4.20 4.87
CA GLY A 292 6.00 -2.75 4.98
C GLY A 292 7.05 -2.31 5.99
N ALA A 293 7.37 -1.01 5.99
CA ALA A 293 8.25 -0.43 6.99
C ALA A 293 7.85 0.99 7.38
N ARG A 294 8.16 1.36 8.63
CA ARG A 294 7.87 2.67 9.21
C ARG A 294 9.13 3.22 9.88
N LEU A 295 9.48 4.46 9.57
CA LEU A 295 10.62 5.18 10.16
C LEU A 295 10.10 6.32 11.04
N THR A 296 10.39 6.24 12.33
CA THR A 296 10.07 7.29 13.31
C THR A 296 11.30 7.57 14.14
N ASP A 297 11.73 8.83 14.21
CA ASP A 297 12.88 9.29 15.01
C ASP A 297 14.19 8.48 14.81
N GLY A 298 14.46 8.04 13.59
CA GLY A 298 15.67 7.27 13.28
C GLY A 298 15.61 5.79 13.67
N VAL A 299 14.42 5.30 14.02
CA VAL A 299 14.15 3.87 14.24
C VAL A 299 13.24 3.35 13.14
N VAL A 300 13.72 2.32 12.43
CA VAL A 300 12.97 1.64 11.38
C VAL A 300 12.35 0.38 11.95
N ARG A 301 11.07 0.17 11.66
CA ARG A 301 10.34 -1.06 11.97
C ARG A 301 9.95 -1.72 10.67
N VAL A 302 10.53 -2.88 10.41
CA VAL A 302 10.31 -3.66 9.18
C VAL A 302 9.40 -4.82 9.49
N VAL A 303 8.33 -4.95 8.74
CA VAL A 303 7.33 -6.01 8.87
C VAL A 303 7.54 -7.02 7.76
N THR A 304 7.80 -8.28 8.14
CA THR A 304 7.97 -9.39 7.20
C THR A 304 7.05 -10.55 7.54
N THR A 305 6.66 -11.32 6.52
CA THR A 305 5.98 -12.61 6.72
C THR A 305 6.79 -13.76 6.16
N SER A 306 6.84 -14.88 6.87
CA SER A 306 7.55 -16.08 6.42
C SER A 306 6.73 -17.33 6.65
N ARG A 307 7.06 -18.41 5.92
CA ARG A 307 6.44 -19.73 6.06
C ARG A 307 7.53 -20.79 6.15
N PRO A 308 7.28 -21.95 6.79
CA PRO A 308 8.25 -23.03 6.89
C PRO A 308 8.58 -23.58 5.50
N ARG A 309 9.85 -23.50 5.10
CA ARG A 309 10.34 -23.96 3.79
C ARG A 309 11.35 -25.09 3.85
N ALA A 310 11.96 -25.32 5.01
CA ALA A 310 12.96 -26.38 5.17
C ALA A 310 12.33 -27.79 5.13
N ILE A 311 11.01 -27.89 5.27
CA ILE A 311 10.31 -29.18 5.33
C ILE A 311 10.01 -29.70 3.91
N HIS A 312 10.67 -30.79 3.53
CA HIS A 312 10.44 -31.47 2.26
C HIS A 312 9.28 -32.47 2.38
N TRP A 313 8.09 -32.07 1.93
CA TRP A 313 6.89 -32.89 1.99
C TRP A 313 6.96 -34.15 1.13
N ALA A 314 6.46 -35.26 1.66
CA ALA A 314 6.14 -36.44 0.88
C ALA A 314 4.87 -36.19 0.07
N ILE A 315 5.01 -36.19 -1.25
CA ILE A 315 3.96 -35.91 -2.23
C ILE A 315 3.50 -37.25 -2.84
N PRO A 316 2.20 -37.60 -2.81
CA PRO A 316 1.68 -38.83 -3.38
C PRO A 316 2.08 -39.04 -4.85
N GLU A 317 2.67 -40.21 -5.13
CA GLU A 317 3.10 -40.61 -6.47
C GLU A 317 1.92 -40.78 -7.45
N THR A 318 0.73 -41.02 -6.90
CA THR A 318 -0.51 -41.29 -7.61
C THR A 318 -1.69 -40.63 -6.91
N ALA A 319 -2.78 -40.40 -7.65
CA ALA A 319 -3.97 -39.75 -7.12
C ALA A 319 -4.89 -40.67 -6.29
N ASP A 320 -4.54 -41.95 -6.09
CA ASP A 320 -5.37 -42.86 -5.31
C ASP A 320 -5.33 -42.57 -3.81
N LEU A 321 -6.44 -42.85 -3.13
CA LEU A 321 -6.60 -42.56 -1.69
C LEU A 321 -5.53 -43.24 -0.83
N GLY A 322 -5.06 -44.43 -1.21
CA GLY A 322 -4.02 -45.13 -0.46
C GLY A 322 -2.66 -44.43 -0.54
N ALA A 323 -2.31 -43.85 -1.69
CA ALA A 323 -1.11 -43.03 -1.83
C ALA A 323 -1.23 -41.70 -1.05
N GLN A 324 -2.41 -41.10 -1.02
CA GLN A 324 -2.69 -39.90 -0.23
C GLN A 324 -2.57 -40.17 1.28
N GLU A 325 -3.23 -41.21 1.80
CA GLU A 325 -3.16 -41.58 3.23
C GLU A 325 -1.73 -41.88 3.67
N ARG A 326 -0.94 -42.62 2.86
CA ARG A 326 0.48 -42.89 3.15
C ARG A 326 1.28 -41.61 3.25
N SER A 327 1.12 -40.70 2.29
CA SER A 327 1.89 -39.46 2.25
C SER A 327 1.50 -38.51 3.38
N ALA A 328 0.21 -38.42 3.71
CA ALA A 328 -0.25 -37.68 4.89
C ALA A 328 0.32 -38.27 6.19
N GLY A 329 0.41 -39.60 6.30
CA GLY A 329 1.10 -40.28 7.41
C GLY A 329 2.57 -39.89 7.52
N ILE A 330 3.30 -39.97 6.40
CA ILE A 330 4.73 -39.58 6.34
C ILE A 330 4.90 -38.11 6.71
N ASN A 331 4.03 -37.22 6.22
CA ASN A 331 4.11 -35.78 6.52
C ASN A 331 3.88 -35.48 8.01
N ARG A 332 3.00 -36.22 8.69
CA ARG A 332 2.85 -36.11 10.15
C ARG A 332 4.10 -36.58 10.89
N ASP A 333 4.72 -37.67 10.45
CA ASP A 333 5.96 -38.17 11.03
C ASP A 333 7.14 -37.20 10.77
N LEU A 334 7.17 -36.54 9.61
CA LEU A 334 8.15 -35.50 9.28
C LEU A 334 8.03 -34.31 10.23
N ILE A 335 6.80 -33.83 10.49
CA ILE A 335 6.57 -32.73 11.43
C ILE A 335 7.11 -33.05 12.82
N ALA A 336 6.88 -34.25 13.33
CA ALA A 336 7.39 -34.68 14.63
C ALA A 336 8.94 -34.70 14.71
N GLY A 337 9.62 -34.78 13.57
CA GLY A 337 11.08 -34.75 13.46
C GLY A 337 11.69 -33.36 13.22
N THR A 338 10.86 -32.31 13.06
CA THR A 338 11.33 -30.94 12.81
C THR A 338 12.00 -30.32 14.03
N THR A 339 12.79 -29.29 13.77
CA THR A 339 13.41 -28.40 14.75
C THR A 339 12.85 -26.98 14.61
N LEU A 340 13.09 -26.09 15.57
CA LEU A 340 12.62 -24.70 15.48
C LEU A 340 13.12 -23.95 14.25
N ASP A 341 14.32 -24.31 13.81
CA ASP A 341 14.98 -23.74 12.65
C ASP A 341 14.23 -24.05 11.34
N ASP A 342 13.32 -25.03 11.34
CA ASP A 342 12.44 -25.34 10.20
C ASP A 342 11.19 -24.44 10.16
N TRP A 343 10.86 -23.76 11.27
CA TRP A 343 9.61 -23.01 11.46
C TRP A 343 9.82 -21.50 11.59
N LEU A 344 10.89 -21.06 12.25
CA LEU A 344 11.15 -19.65 12.50
C LEU A 344 12.06 -19.05 11.42
N PRO A 345 11.80 -17.79 10.99
CA PRO A 345 12.60 -17.14 9.96
C PRO A 345 14.04 -16.95 10.42
N ARG A 346 14.95 -16.97 9.45
CA ARG A 346 16.37 -16.65 9.64
C ARG A 346 16.74 -15.28 9.09
N PHE A 347 17.90 -14.80 9.53
CA PHE A 347 18.55 -13.64 8.93
C PHE A 347 20.03 -13.90 8.68
N VAL A 348 20.59 -13.13 7.74
CA VAL A 348 22.02 -13.01 7.50
C VAL A 348 22.37 -11.53 7.40
N LEU A 349 23.32 -11.07 8.21
CA LEU A 349 23.91 -9.75 8.11
C LEU A 349 25.24 -9.88 7.38
N ASN A 350 25.33 -9.24 6.23
CA ASN A 350 26.53 -9.16 5.42
C ASN A 350 27.19 -7.79 5.56
N ASP A 351 28.52 -7.76 5.56
CA ASP A 351 29.27 -6.51 5.45
C ASP A 351 29.20 -5.92 4.02
N ALA A 352 29.85 -4.78 3.82
CA ALA A 352 29.92 -4.11 2.53
C ALA A 352 30.41 -5.01 1.37
N SER A 353 31.26 -6.01 1.66
CA SER A 353 31.81 -6.95 0.66
C SER A 353 30.87 -8.11 0.32
N GLY A 354 29.73 -8.22 1.00
CA GLY A 354 28.84 -9.38 0.90
C GLY A 354 29.31 -10.57 1.74
N THR A 355 30.26 -10.37 2.67
CA THR A 355 30.68 -11.43 3.58
C THR A 355 29.75 -11.45 4.79
N ALA A 356 29.14 -12.60 5.07
CA ALA A 356 28.31 -12.77 6.25
C ALA A 356 29.13 -12.57 7.54
N VAL A 357 28.70 -11.65 8.39
CA VAL A 357 29.33 -11.30 9.67
C VAL A 357 28.48 -11.68 10.88
N ALA A 358 27.18 -11.84 10.69
CA ALA A 358 26.26 -12.40 11.67
C ALA A 358 25.10 -13.10 10.96
N GLY A 359 24.40 -13.97 11.67
CA GLY A 359 23.20 -14.63 11.17
C GLY A 359 22.70 -15.68 12.15
N GLY A 360 21.46 -16.13 11.96
CA GLY A 360 20.80 -17.04 12.88
C GLY A 360 19.29 -17.01 12.71
N ARG A 361 18.56 -17.41 13.76
CA ARG A 361 17.11 -17.16 13.83
C ARG A 361 16.88 -15.66 14.00
N LEU A 362 15.88 -15.13 13.31
CA LEU A 362 15.50 -13.71 13.37
C LEU A 362 14.95 -13.30 14.75
N VAL A 363 14.38 -14.25 15.49
CA VAL A 363 13.67 -14.01 16.74
C VAL A 363 14.11 -14.97 17.84
N ASP A 364 14.21 -14.44 19.06
CA ASP A 364 14.37 -15.23 20.27
C ASP A 364 13.04 -15.85 20.69
N CYS A 365 13.04 -17.09 21.19
CA CYS A 365 11.81 -17.81 21.54
C CYS A 365 10.95 -17.07 22.58
N GLY A 366 11.59 -16.29 23.48
CA GLY A 366 10.93 -15.42 24.46
C GLY A 366 10.15 -14.24 23.86
N ARG A 367 10.30 -13.99 22.56
CA ARG A 367 9.68 -12.90 21.79
C ARG A 367 8.70 -13.44 20.74
N VAL A 368 8.35 -14.73 20.84
CA VAL A 368 7.35 -15.37 19.99
C VAL A 368 6.00 -15.38 20.71
N TRP A 369 4.95 -15.03 19.97
CA TRP A 369 3.57 -14.99 20.43
C TRP A 369 2.71 -15.89 19.56
N ALA A 370 1.71 -16.53 20.16
CA ALA A 370 0.69 -17.28 19.43
C ALA A 370 -0.71 -16.70 19.65
N PRO A 371 -1.51 -16.52 18.57
CA PRO A 371 -2.93 -16.21 18.67
C PRO A 371 -3.69 -17.24 19.52
N PRO A 372 -4.80 -16.89 20.19
CA PRO A 372 -5.59 -17.86 20.97
C PRO A 372 -6.17 -18.96 20.06
N HIS A 373 -6.40 -18.62 18.79
CA HIS A 373 -6.80 -19.52 17.73
C HIS A 373 -5.65 -19.63 16.74
N TYR A 374 -5.26 -20.84 16.39
CA TYR A 374 -4.15 -21.05 15.46
C TYR A 374 -4.47 -20.40 14.11
N ALA A 375 -3.60 -19.48 13.65
CA ALA A 375 -3.80 -18.65 12.47
C ALA A 375 -2.96 -19.09 11.26
N GLY A 376 -2.29 -20.25 11.37
CA GLY A 376 -1.55 -20.87 10.27
C GLY A 376 -0.09 -21.10 10.63
N PRO A 377 0.65 -21.84 9.79
CA PRO A 377 2.06 -22.13 10.05
C PRO A 377 2.99 -20.96 9.73
N GLY A 378 2.45 -19.84 9.23
CA GLY A 378 3.21 -18.64 8.92
C GLY A 378 3.66 -17.88 10.17
N THR A 379 4.59 -16.96 9.96
CA THR A 379 5.02 -16.02 10.99
C THR A 379 4.98 -14.60 10.45
N LEU A 380 4.61 -13.68 11.32
CA LEU A 380 4.63 -12.24 11.13
C LEU A 380 5.69 -11.67 12.07
N SER A 381 6.70 -10.99 11.54
CA SER A 381 7.82 -10.47 12.34
C SER A 381 7.93 -8.95 12.20
N VAL A 382 8.05 -8.25 13.32
CA VAL A 382 8.37 -6.82 13.38
C VAL A 382 9.81 -6.67 13.86
N THR A 383 10.71 -6.32 12.94
CA THR A 383 12.14 -6.12 13.20
C THR A 383 12.41 -4.63 13.44
N THR A 384 12.93 -4.29 14.61
CA THR A 384 13.24 -2.92 15.05
C THR A 384 14.73 -2.65 14.90
N ILE A 385 15.08 -1.58 14.17
CA ILE A 385 16.45 -1.21 13.84
C ILE A 385 16.66 0.29 14.14
N ASP A 386 17.54 0.62 15.08
CA ASP A 386 17.95 2.01 15.33
C ASP A 386 19.05 2.43 14.35
N ILE A 387 18.62 2.96 13.20
CA ILE A 387 19.55 3.39 12.14
C ILE A 387 20.29 4.68 12.48
N ALA A 388 19.77 5.49 13.41
CA ALA A 388 20.44 6.70 13.86
C ALA A 388 21.65 6.39 14.77
N ALA A 389 21.60 5.29 15.53
CA ALA A 389 22.71 4.83 16.36
C ALA A 389 23.81 4.14 15.52
N ASP A 390 23.59 2.87 15.18
CA ASP A 390 24.64 1.99 14.64
C ASP A 390 24.33 1.44 13.23
N GLY A 391 23.16 1.79 12.66
CA GLY A 391 22.75 1.29 11.35
C GLY A 391 22.44 -0.21 11.39
N LEU A 392 22.64 -0.92 10.28
CA LEU A 392 22.43 -2.38 10.22
C LEU A 392 23.46 -3.18 11.05
N ALA A 393 24.59 -2.58 11.42
CA ALA A 393 25.58 -3.21 12.28
C ALA A 393 25.19 -3.20 13.78
N GLY A 394 24.14 -2.45 14.14
CA GLY A 394 23.62 -2.37 15.50
C GLY A 394 22.89 -3.62 15.96
N ALA A 395 22.51 -3.65 17.24
CA ALA A 395 21.60 -4.65 17.75
C ALA A 395 20.21 -4.46 17.12
N MET A 396 19.65 -5.53 16.58
CA MET A 396 18.26 -5.60 16.14
C MET A 396 17.44 -6.34 17.17
N ASP A 397 16.15 -5.99 17.25
CA ASP A 397 15.17 -6.70 18.05
C ASP A 397 13.98 -7.09 17.19
N THR A 398 13.49 -8.31 17.37
CA THR A 398 12.35 -8.83 16.62
C THR A 398 11.30 -9.35 17.57
N THR A 399 10.04 -9.00 17.31
CA THR A 399 8.88 -9.69 17.87
C THR A 399 8.17 -10.44 16.76
N THR A 400 7.83 -11.71 17.02
CA THR A 400 7.19 -12.58 16.03
C THR A 400 5.87 -13.12 16.55
N ILE A 401 4.85 -13.11 15.70
CA ILE A 401 3.55 -13.73 15.93
C ILE A 401 3.44 -14.95 15.01
N MET A 402 2.95 -16.08 15.53
CA MET A 402 2.60 -17.27 14.74
C MET A 402 1.28 -17.06 13.98
N SER A 403 1.29 -16.08 13.08
CA SER A 403 0.19 -15.66 12.21
C SER A 403 0.77 -15.11 10.91
N ASP A 404 -0.08 -14.94 9.90
CA ASP A 404 0.25 -14.16 8.70
C ASP A 404 -0.11 -12.68 8.90
N GLY A 405 0.23 -11.81 7.95
CA GLY A 405 -0.04 -10.37 7.99
C GLY A 405 -0.08 -9.76 6.58
N SER A 406 -0.95 -8.78 6.35
CA SER A 406 -1.13 -8.17 5.02
C SER A 406 -1.01 -6.65 4.97
N THR A 407 -1.42 -5.92 6.00
CA THR A 407 -1.45 -4.46 5.97
C THR A 407 -0.86 -3.86 7.23
N VAL A 408 -0.03 -2.83 7.07
CA VAL A 408 0.68 -2.16 8.18
C VAL A 408 0.12 -0.75 8.34
N TYR A 409 -0.28 -0.40 9.56
CA TYR A 409 -0.57 0.97 9.98
C TYR A 409 0.34 1.32 11.14
N ALA A 410 0.78 2.57 11.26
CA ALA A 410 1.50 3.02 12.45
C ALA A 410 1.07 4.42 12.83
N SER A 411 0.92 4.62 14.13
CA SER A 411 0.88 5.91 14.80
C SER A 411 2.23 6.17 15.48
N HIS A 412 2.37 7.29 16.20
CA HIS A 412 3.63 7.62 16.86
C HIS A 412 4.04 6.58 17.91
N ASP A 413 3.07 6.04 18.63
CA ASP A 413 3.30 5.15 19.77
C ASP A 413 2.95 3.70 19.47
N HIS A 414 2.22 3.42 18.39
CA HIS A 414 1.79 2.06 18.06
C HIS A 414 2.00 1.68 16.59
N LEU A 415 2.25 0.39 16.35
CA LEU A 415 2.21 -0.23 15.04
C LEU A 415 1.14 -1.33 15.04
N TYR A 416 0.33 -1.36 14.00
CA TYR A 416 -0.75 -2.30 13.80
C TYR A 416 -0.51 -3.10 12.54
N VAL A 417 -0.64 -4.42 12.62
CA VAL A 417 -0.64 -5.30 11.45
C VAL A 417 -1.96 -6.04 11.38
N THR A 418 -2.64 -5.99 10.24
CA THR A 418 -3.92 -6.65 10.06
C THR A 418 -3.84 -7.85 9.12
N THR A 419 -4.73 -8.81 9.33
CA THR A 419 -4.82 -10.05 8.54
C THR A 419 -6.27 -10.44 8.34
N THR A 420 -6.68 -10.66 7.09
CA THR A 420 -8.04 -11.09 6.75
C THR A 420 -8.20 -12.60 6.90
N ARG A 421 -9.04 -13.05 7.83
CA ARG A 421 -9.42 -14.46 8.03
C ARG A 421 -10.62 -14.83 7.17
N TRP A 422 -10.36 -15.67 6.17
CA TRP A 422 -11.39 -16.19 5.26
C TRP A 422 -12.06 -17.48 5.75
N HIS A 423 -11.46 -18.18 6.72
CA HIS A 423 -11.97 -19.46 7.23
C HIS A 423 -11.47 -19.75 8.65
N ASP A 424 -12.34 -20.32 9.50
CA ASP A 424 -11.98 -20.86 10.82
C ASP A 424 -11.85 -22.39 10.74
N TRP A 425 -10.64 -22.89 10.93
CA TRP A 425 -10.29 -24.29 10.73
C TRP A 425 -9.99 -24.96 12.08
N GLY A 426 -10.97 -24.89 12.98
CA GLY A 426 -11.20 -25.84 14.07
C GLY A 426 -12.54 -26.57 13.94
N VAL A 427 -13.33 -26.21 12.92
CA VAL A 427 -14.69 -26.69 12.68
C VAL A 427 -14.71 -27.30 11.28
N GLU A 428 -15.10 -28.58 11.15
CA GLU A 428 -15.41 -29.09 9.81
C GLU A 428 -16.53 -28.21 9.24
N PRO A 429 -16.34 -27.56 8.08
CA PRO A 429 -17.40 -26.79 7.47
C PRO A 429 -18.62 -27.69 7.33
N ALA A 430 -19.74 -27.30 7.93
CA ALA A 430 -20.98 -28.11 7.96
C ALA A 430 -21.60 -28.29 6.56
N GLY A 431 -20.94 -27.78 5.53
CA GLY A 431 -21.25 -27.86 4.12
C GLY A 431 -20.69 -26.64 3.38
N PRO A 432 -20.77 -26.60 2.04
CA PRO A 432 -20.51 -25.37 1.30
C PRO A 432 -21.50 -24.27 1.72
N GLY A 433 -20.98 -23.15 2.23
CA GLY A 433 -21.77 -22.01 2.73
C GLY A 433 -21.98 -22.00 4.24
N ASP A 434 -20.97 -22.37 5.04
CA ASP A 434 -21.04 -22.36 6.51
C ASP A 434 -21.27 -20.96 7.14
N GLY A 435 -21.24 -19.90 6.34
CA GLY A 435 -21.65 -18.56 6.77
C GLY A 435 -20.72 -17.93 7.81
N THR A 436 -19.51 -18.47 7.98
CA THR A 436 -18.52 -17.86 8.88
C THR A 436 -18.22 -16.44 8.38
N PRO A 437 -18.49 -15.39 9.18
CA PRO A 437 -18.19 -14.02 8.79
C PRO A 437 -16.70 -13.90 8.49
N VAL A 438 -16.34 -13.24 7.39
CA VAL A 438 -14.95 -12.85 7.16
C VAL A 438 -14.60 -11.80 8.20
N GLU A 439 -13.48 -11.98 8.90
CA GLU A 439 -13.00 -11.06 9.93
C GLU A 439 -11.59 -10.59 9.61
N THR A 440 -11.26 -9.38 10.05
CA THR A 440 -9.91 -8.84 10.06
C THR A 440 -9.38 -8.93 11.48
N GLU A 441 -8.31 -9.71 11.68
CA GLU A 441 -7.52 -9.65 12.91
C GLU A 441 -6.59 -8.44 12.88
N ILE A 442 -6.39 -7.83 14.04
CA ILE A 442 -5.54 -6.66 14.25
C ILE A 442 -4.51 -7.05 15.32
N HIS A 443 -3.22 -6.90 15.01
CA HIS A 443 -2.10 -7.15 15.91
C HIS A 443 -1.44 -5.81 16.27
N MET A 444 -1.49 -5.43 17.54
CA MET A 444 -0.97 -4.16 18.05
C MET A 444 0.39 -4.34 18.71
N PHE A 445 1.32 -3.45 18.39
CA PHE A 445 2.66 -3.35 18.97
C PHE A 445 2.88 -1.95 19.53
N ASP A 446 3.39 -1.85 20.76
CA ASP A 446 3.95 -0.63 21.33
C ASP A 446 5.30 -0.35 20.69
N THR A 447 5.39 0.84 20.10
CA THR A 447 6.53 1.37 19.37
C THR A 447 7.03 2.70 19.95
N SER A 448 6.54 3.12 21.11
CA SER A 448 7.00 4.33 21.83
C SER A 448 8.49 4.23 22.22
N GLY A 449 8.98 3.00 22.42
CA GLY A 449 10.39 2.70 22.67
C GLY A 449 11.24 2.63 21.40
N ARG A 450 12.51 3.04 21.49
CA ARG A 450 13.48 2.97 20.39
C ARG A 450 14.07 1.57 20.15
N ALA A 451 14.23 0.80 21.22
CA ALA A 451 15.03 -0.43 21.20
C ALA A 451 14.22 -1.66 20.79
N THR A 452 12.91 -1.66 21.04
CA THR A 452 12.06 -2.84 20.89
C THR A 452 10.67 -2.43 20.43
N SER A 453 10.05 -3.27 19.60
CA SER A 453 8.60 -3.20 19.36
C SER A 453 7.95 -4.30 20.20
N THR A 454 7.16 -3.92 21.21
CA THR A 454 6.57 -4.88 22.16
C THR A 454 5.15 -5.18 21.74
N TYR A 455 4.82 -6.45 21.59
CA TYR A 455 3.47 -6.84 21.27
C TYR A 455 2.53 -6.59 22.46
N VAL A 456 1.42 -5.89 22.22
CA VAL A 456 0.46 -5.44 23.26
C VAL A 456 -0.76 -6.36 23.28
N GLY A 457 -1.36 -6.62 22.13
CA GLY A 457 -2.57 -7.43 22.05
C GLY A 457 -3.19 -7.46 20.67
N SER A 458 -4.33 -8.16 20.58
CA SER A 458 -5.11 -8.27 19.35
C SER A 458 -6.59 -8.07 19.57
N ALA A 459 -7.25 -7.67 18.48
CA ALA A 459 -8.70 -7.64 18.34
C ALA A 459 -9.08 -8.18 16.96
N SER A 460 -10.35 -8.55 16.81
CA SER A 460 -10.95 -8.88 15.52
C SER A 460 -12.08 -7.90 15.23
N VAL A 461 -12.23 -7.51 13.97
CA VAL A 461 -13.38 -6.75 13.46
C VAL A 461 -13.99 -7.46 12.26
N THR A 462 -15.29 -7.32 12.07
CA THR A 462 -15.99 -7.92 10.93
C THR A 462 -15.55 -7.28 9.62
N GLY A 463 -15.45 -8.08 8.56
CA GLY A 463 -15.13 -7.66 7.20
C GLY A 463 -13.63 -7.65 6.88
N THR A 464 -13.30 -7.12 5.71
CA THR A 464 -11.94 -6.99 5.19
C THR A 464 -11.51 -5.53 5.15
N VAL A 465 -10.30 -5.23 5.59
CA VAL A 465 -9.68 -3.90 5.41
C VAL A 465 -9.25 -3.69 3.96
N LEU A 466 -9.41 -2.48 3.41
CA LEU A 466 -8.96 -2.17 2.05
C LEU A 466 -7.44 -2.00 1.99
N ASN A 467 -6.91 -1.08 2.80
CA ASN A 467 -5.49 -0.72 2.88
C ASN A 467 -5.25 0.06 4.18
N GLN A 468 -4.04 0.58 4.36
CA GLN A 468 -3.69 1.28 5.60
C GLN A 468 -4.53 2.53 5.88
N TYR A 469 -5.12 3.21 4.87
CA TYR A 469 -5.94 4.43 5.09
C TYR A 469 -7.31 4.13 5.65
N SER A 470 -7.69 2.86 5.60
CA SER A 470 -8.85 2.37 6.32
C SER A 470 -8.60 2.37 7.83
N MET A 471 -7.37 2.63 8.30
CA MET A 471 -7.00 2.72 9.71
C MET A 471 -6.52 4.14 10.09
N SER A 472 -6.86 4.56 11.31
CA SER A 472 -6.31 5.77 11.94
C SER A 472 -6.43 5.69 13.46
N GLU A 473 -5.37 6.01 14.17
CA GLU A 473 -5.39 6.23 15.63
C GLU A 473 -5.59 7.71 15.92
N HIS A 474 -6.57 8.03 16.75
CA HIS A 474 -6.87 9.39 17.18
C HIS A 474 -7.28 9.40 18.64
N GLU A 475 -6.60 10.23 19.45
CA GLU A 475 -6.87 10.39 20.89
C GLU A 475 -7.04 9.05 21.64
N GLY A 476 -6.15 8.08 21.37
CA GLY A 476 -6.17 6.76 22.03
C GLY A 476 -7.25 5.80 21.51
N HIS A 477 -7.80 6.06 20.32
CA HIS A 477 -8.76 5.18 19.67
C HIS A 477 -8.28 4.80 18.27
N LEU A 478 -8.17 3.49 18.00
CA LEU A 478 -7.97 2.97 16.65
C LEU A 478 -9.32 2.92 15.94
N ARG A 479 -9.41 3.54 14.77
CA ARG A 479 -10.59 3.57 13.91
C ARG A 479 -10.27 2.77 12.67
N ILE A 480 -11.11 1.80 12.34
CA ILE A 480 -10.88 0.88 11.23
C ILE A 480 -12.14 0.75 10.37
N ALA A 481 -11.97 0.90 9.06
CA ALA A 481 -13.02 0.74 8.07
C ALA A 481 -12.87 -0.61 7.34
N THR A 482 -13.97 -1.33 7.18
CA THR A 482 -13.97 -2.67 6.57
C THR A 482 -15.18 -2.87 5.66
N THR A 483 -15.11 -3.84 4.76
CA THR A 483 -16.24 -4.30 3.95
C THR A 483 -16.56 -5.76 4.26
N THR A 484 -17.82 -6.10 4.50
CA THR A 484 -18.26 -7.49 4.64
C THR A 484 -18.17 -8.19 3.28
N ALA A 485 -17.52 -9.35 3.26
CA ALA A 485 -17.31 -10.07 2.01
C ALA A 485 -18.63 -10.64 1.46
N GLN A 486 -18.78 -10.60 0.13
CA GLN A 486 -19.70 -11.50 -0.58
C GLN A 486 -18.98 -12.83 -0.82
N PRO A 487 -19.54 -13.99 -0.41
CA PRO A 487 -18.96 -15.29 -0.71
C PRO A 487 -18.99 -15.60 -2.22
N TRP A 488 -17.95 -15.20 -2.97
CA TRP A 488 -17.83 -15.43 -4.42
C TRP A 488 -17.78 -16.92 -4.80
N TRP A 489 -17.43 -17.79 -3.85
CA TRP A 489 -17.39 -19.25 -3.99
C TRP A 489 -18.76 -19.92 -3.84
N THR A 490 -19.80 -19.18 -3.46
CA THR A 490 -21.17 -19.69 -3.50
C THR A 490 -21.65 -19.70 -4.96
N TRP A 491 -21.60 -20.87 -5.59
CA TRP A 491 -22.26 -21.16 -6.87
C TRP A 491 -23.79 -21.00 -6.84
N ARG A 492 -24.33 -20.43 -5.75
CA ARG A 492 -25.72 -20.04 -5.52
C ARG A 492 -25.76 -18.57 -5.07
N ALA A 493 -25.72 -17.66 -6.04
CA ALA A 493 -25.89 -16.22 -5.85
C ALA A 493 -27.27 -15.82 -5.27
N GLU A 494 -28.18 -16.78 -5.02
CA GLU A 494 -29.55 -16.54 -4.57
C GLU A 494 -29.70 -16.36 -3.04
N VAL A 495 -28.62 -16.53 -2.24
CA VAL A 495 -28.71 -16.54 -0.75
C VAL A 495 -27.57 -15.79 -0.04
N ALA A 496 -26.65 -15.14 -0.77
CA ALA A 496 -25.59 -14.35 -0.12
C ALA A 496 -26.17 -13.01 0.40
N PRO A 497 -25.92 -12.60 1.66
CA PRO A 497 -26.23 -11.26 2.11
C PRO A 497 -25.49 -10.23 1.25
N GLU A 498 -26.12 -9.06 1.03
CA GLU A 498 -25.45 -7.95 0.35
C GLU A 498 -24.25 -7.49 1.19
N SER A 499 -23.12 -7.19 0.53
CA SER A 499 -21.97 -6.60 1.22
C SER A 499 -22.36 -5.26 1.82
N GLU A 500 -21.73 -4.86 2.90
CA GLU A 500 -21.85 -3.53 3.47
C GLU A 500 -20.49 -3.13 4.04
N SER A 501 -20.30 -1.83 4.20
CA SER A 501 -19.08 -1.28 4.78
C SER A 501 -19.36 -0.73 6.17
N LEU A 502 -18.36 -0.82 7.03
CA LEU A 502 -18.43 -0.48 8.44
C LEU A 502 -17.25 0.40 8.82
N VAL A 503 -17.42 1.23 9.84
CA VAL A 503 -16.33 1.89 10.57
C VAL A 503 -16.46 1.52 12.04
N THR A 504 -15.46 0.81 12.57
CA THR A 504 -15.38 0.38 13.96
C THR A 504 -14.35 1.22 14.71
N VAL A 505 -14.69 1.66 15.92
CA VAL A 505 -13.82 2.41 16.83
C VAL A 505 -13.43 1.52 18.00
N LEU A 506 -12.13 1.34 18.20
CA LEU A 506 -11.52 0.51 19.23
C LEU A 506 -10.74 1.40 20.19
N ALA A 507 -11.05 1.38 21.48
CA ALA A 507 -10.23 2.00 22.50
C ALA A 507 -8.89 1.27 22.64
N VAL A 508 -7.80 2.03 22.67
CA VAL A 508 -6.44 1.54 22.86
C VAL A 508 -6.13 1.50 24.36
N GLY A 509 -5.91 0.30 24.88
CA GLY A 509 -5.59 0.06 26.29
C GLY A 509 -4.22 -0.61 26.47
N PRO A 510 -3.74 -0.69 27.73
CA PRO A 510 -2.47 -1.35 28.04
C PRO A 510 -2.50 -2.86 27.79
N ASP A 511 -3.68 -3.47 27.77
CA ASP A 511 -3.89 -4.91 27.60
C ASP A 511 -4.48 -5.25 26.20
N GLY A 512 -4.57 -4.28 25.28
CA GLY A 512 -5.04 -4.50 23.90
C GLY A 512 -6.11 -3.51 23.43
N LEU A 513 -6.96 -3.98 22.52
CA LEU A 513 -7.97 -3.20 21.80
C LEU A 513 -9.39 -3.64 22.21
N ALA A 514 -10.30 -2.70 22.42
CA ALA A 514 -11.70 -2.98 22.76
C ALA A 514 -12.66 -2.11 21.95
N GLU A 515 -13.66 -2.72 21.29
CA GLU A 515 -14.68 -1.95 20.57
C GLU A 515 -15.50 -1.08 21.52
N VAL A 516 -15.63 0.19 21.16
CA VAL A 516 -16.38 1.19 21.91
C VAL A 516 -17.51 1.82 21.09
N GLY A 517 -17.42 1.80 19.76
CA GLY A 517 -18.44 2.32 18.86
C GLY A 517 -18.29 1.77 17.45
N ARG A 518 -19.37 1.82 16.68
CA ARG A 518 -19.40 1.33 15.29
C ARG A 518 -20.50 2.01 14.49
N VAL A 519 -20.23 2.25 13.21
CA VAL A 519 -21.22 2.54 12.15
C VAL A 519 -21.22 1.39 11.15
N ASP A 520 -22.40 0.92 10.74
CA ASP A 520 -22.61 -0.11 9.72
C ASP A 520 -23.55 0.39 8.60
N GLY A 521 -23.89 -0.47 7.63
CA GLY A 521 -24.83 -0.14 6.56
C GLY A 521 -24.31 0.81 5.48
N LEU A 522 -23.00 1.10 5.42
CA LEU A 522 -22.44 1.98 4.40
C LEU A 522 -22.36 1.26 3.05
N GLY A 523 -22.96 1.82 2.01
CA GLY A 523 -22.84 1.28 0.65
C GLY A 523 -23.31 -0.17 0.53
N VAL A 524 -24.56 -0.46 0.93
CA VAL A 524 -25.12 -1.82 0.83
C VAL A 524 -25.08 -2.32 -0.62
N GLY A 525 -24.49 -3.49 -0.83
CA GLY A 525 -24.17 -4.09 -2.12
C GLY A 525 -22.85 -3.63 -2.75
N GLU A 526 -22.09 -2.77 -2.08
CA GLU A 526 -20.87 -2.13 -2.57
C GLU A 526 -19.66 -2.53 -1.72
N ARG A 527 -18.47 -2.03 -2.08
CA ARG A 527 -17.22 -2.18 -1.30
C ARG A 527 -16.51 -0.84 -1.18
N ILE A 528 -15.69 -0.69 -0.15
CA ILE A 528 -14.83 0.49 0.03
C ILE A 528 -13.81 0.58 -1.13
N TYR A 529 -13.62 1.79 -1.64
CA TYR A 529 -12.55 2.14 -2.60
C TYR A 529 -11.58 3.19 -2.05
N ALA A 530 -12.01 4.03 -1.10
CA ALA A 530 -11.11 4.93 -0.38
C ALA A 530 -11.67 5.25 1.01
N VAL A 531 -10.75 5.53 1.94
CA VAL A 531 -11.08 6.03 3.27
C VAL A 531 -10.10 7.15 3.60
N ARG A 532 -10.58 8.19 4.25
CA ARG A 532 -9.73 9.24 4.80
C ARG A 532 -10.27 9.72 6.13
N TYR A 533 -9.42 9.70 7.15
CA TYR A 533 -9.71 10.32 8.44
C TYR A 533 -9.15 11.75 8.48
N LEU A 534 -9.96 12.69 8.96
CA LEU A 534 -9.66 14.12 9.12
C LEU A 534 -10.04 14.53 10.55
N GLY A 535 -9.11 14.42 11.50
CA GLY A 535 -9.43 14.67 12.91
C GLY A 535 -10.60 13.79 13.36
N GLU A 536 -11.71 14.41 13.75
CA GLU A 536 -12.96 13.75 14.17
C GLU A 536 -13.86 13.28 13.03
N VAL A 537 -13.52 13.52 11.76
CA VAL A 537 -14.33 13.15 10.60
C VAL A 537 -13.72 11.96 9.85
N ALA A 538 -14.55 11.09 9.29
CA ALA A 538 -14.11 10.13 8.27
C ALA A 538 -14.90 10.30 6.97
N ALA A 539 -14.18 10.32 5.86
CA ALA A 539 -14.71 10.21 4.51
C ALA A 539 -14.54 8.77 4.02
N VAL A 540 -15.64 8.10 3.63
CA VAL A 540 -15.62 6.72 3.12
C VAL A 540 -16.29 6.70 1.76
N VAL A 541 -15.58 6.15 0.78
CA VAL A 541 -16.03 6.00 -0.61
C VAL A 541 -16.33 4.54 -0.87
N THR A 542 -17.52 4.24 -1.36
CA THR A 542 -17.93 2.87 -1.74
C THR A 542 -18.34 2.82 -3.20
N PHE A 543 -18.14 1.72 -3.92
CA PHE A 543 -18.52 1.70 -5.34
C PHE A 543 -18.98 0.34 -5.85
N ARG A 544 -20.03 0.38 -6.67
CA ARG A 544 -20.45 -0.71 -7.56
C ARG A 544 -20.74 -0.21 -8.97
N GLN A 545 -21.45 0.92 -9.09
CA GLN A 545 -21.79 1.59 -10.36
C GLN A 545 -21.83 3.12 -10.23
N ILE A 546 -22.29 3.61 -9.08
CA ILE A 546 -22.26 5.01 -8.61
C ILE A 546 -21.58 4.97 -7.24
N ASP A 547 -20.75 5.97 -6.93
CA ASP A 547 -20.02 6.07 -5.65
C ASP A 547 -20.72 7.05 -4.72
N PRO A 548 -21.23 6.63 -3.56
CA PRO A 548 -21.51 7.52 -2.47
C PRO A 548 -20.23 7.81 -1.67
N LEU A 549 -19.83 9.08 -1.66
CA LEU A 549 -18.93 9.62 -0.63
C LEU A 549 -19.75 9.82 0.65
N TYR A 550 -19.51 8.98 1.67
CA TYR A 550 -20.08 9.14 3.01
C TYR A 550 -19.17 10.01 3.88
N LEU A 551 -19.78 10.91 4.65
CA LEU A 551 -19.12 11.65 5.73
C LEU A 551 -19.65 11.17 7.08
N LEU A 552 -18.73 10.79 7.94
CA LEU A 552 -18.99 10.28 9.28
C LEU A 552 -18.44 11.24 10.33
N ASP A 553 -19.21 11.46 11.38
CA ASP A 553 -18.81 12.13 12.62
C ASP A 553 -18.34 11.08 13.63
N LEU A 554 -17.08 11.19 14.04
CA LEU A 554 -16.39 10.32 14.98
C LEU A 554 -15.95 11.09 16.24
N SER A 555 -16.51 12.27 16.51
CA SER A 555 -16.19 13.10 17.68
C SER A 555 -16.54 12.41 19.01
N ASP A 556 -17.64 11.66 19.05
CA ASP A 556 -17.94 10.71 20.12
C ASP A 556 -17.54 9.29 19.67
N PRO A 557 -16.42 8.73 20.18
CA PRO A 557 -15.96 7.41 19.77
C PRO A 557 -16.93 6.29 20.16
N THR A 558 -17.86 6.53 21.09
CA THR A 558 -18.87 5.56 21.51
C THR A 558 -20.16 5.61 20.70
N ALA A 559 -20.36 6.69 19.94
CA ALA A 559 -21.53 6.92 19.12
C ALA A 559 -21.18 7.54 17.75
N PRO A 560 -20.29 6.90 16.95
CA PRO A 560 -20.00 7.38 15.61
C PRO A 560 -21.27 7.38 14.75
N ALA A 561 -21.40 8.35 13.84
CA ALA A 561 -22.63 8.55 13.07
C ALA A 561 -22.38 9.01 11.63
N VAL A 562 -23.19 8.51 10.68
CA VAL A 562 -23.23 9.06 9.31
C VAL A 562 -23.94 10.41 9.33
N ARG A 563 -23.33 11.42 8.69
CA ARG A 563 -23.87 12.77 8.59
C ARG A 563 -24.40 13.09 7.20
N GLY A 564 -23.61 12.77 6.18
CA GLY A 564 -23.93 13.07 4.80
C GLY A 564 -23.52 11.97 3.84
N GLU A 565 -24.16 11.96 2.68
CA GLU A 565 -23.88 11.06 1.57
C GLU A 565 -23.95 11.86 0.26
N LEU A 566 -22.90 11.80 -0.55
CA LEU A 566 -22.85 12.45 -1.86
C LEU A 566 -22.66 11.40 -2.95
N LYS A 567 -23.70 11.19 -3.76
CA LYS A 567 -23.66 10.28 -4.91
C LYS A 567 -23.06 10.94 -6.14
N ILE A 568 -22.02 10.33 -6.71
CA ILE A 568 -21.37 10.76 -7.95
C ILE A 568 -21.15 9.58 -8.90
N THR A 569 -21.05 9.88 -10.20
CA THR A 569 -20.51 8.91 -11.17
C THR A 569 -19.00 8.75 -10.95
N GLY A 570 -18.49 7.59 -11.33
CA GLY A 570 -17.11 7.22 -11.04
C GLY A 570 -16.90 6.87 -9.57
N TYR A 571 -15.64 6.81 -9.15
CA TYR A 571 -15.25 6.67 -7.75
C TYR A 571 -13.93 7.37 -7.45
N SER A 572 -13.68 7.69 -6.17
CA SER A 572 -12.34 8.06 -5.70
C SER A 572 -11.61 6.84 -5.13
N ALA A 573 -10.42 6.54 -5.63
CA ALA A 573 -9.54 5.50 -5.09
C ALA A 573 -8.58 6.05 -4.02
N TYR A 574 -8.38 7.36 -4.01
CA TYR A 574 -7.55 8.08 -3.07
C TYR A 574 -8.20 9.42 -2.70
N LEU A 575 -8.07 9.82 -1.43
CA LEU A 575 -8.65 11.04 -0.87
C LEU A 575 -7.56 11.83 -0.11
N HIS A 576 -7.37 13.09 -0.47
CA HIS A 576 -6.38 14.00 0.10
C HIS A 576 -7.04 15.27 0.67
N PRO A 577 -6.90 15.56 1.97
CA PRO A 577 -7.39 16.78 2.60
C PRO A 577 -6.67 18.03 2.05
N LEU A 578 -7.46 19.05 1.71
CA LEU A 578 -6.98 20.39 1.37
C LEU A 578 -7.37 21.37 2.48
N GLY A 579 -6.89 21.09 3.69
CA GLY A 579 -7.36 21.72 4.93
C GLY A 579 -8.49 20.91 5.57
N ASP A 580 -9.29 21.56 6.41
CA ASP A 580 -10.33 20.89 7.21
C ASP A 580 -11.68 20.80 6.48
N GLU A 581 -11.90 21.63 5.46
CA GLU A 581 -13.19 21.83 4.79
C GLU A 581 -13.22 21.30 3.35
N LEU A 582 -12.06 20.94 2.78
CA LEU A 582 -11.95 20.52 1.39
C LEU A 582 -11.26 19.16 1.27
N LEU A 583 -11.76 18.33 0.35
CA LEU A 583 -11.20 17.01 0.07
C LEU A 583 -10.99 16.85 -1.44
N LEU A 584 -9.79 16.48 -1.85
CA LEU A 584 -9.44 16.14 -3.23
C LEU A 584 -9.50 14.62 -3.39
N GLY A 585 -10.32 14.12 -4.32
CA GLY A 585 -10.38 12.71 -4.67
C GLY A 585 -9.68 12.43 -6.00
N VAL A 586 -8.86 11.38 -6.06
CA VAL A 586 -8.28 10.83 -7.30
C VAL A 586 -8.85 9.44 -7.53
N GLY A 587 -9.33 9.16 -8.73
CA GLY A 587 -9.91 7.85 -9.07
C GLY A 587 -10.31 7.77 -10.53
N GLN A 588 -11.44 7.15 -10.82
CA GLN A 588 -11.93 6.92 -12.18
C GLN A 588 -13.32 7.51 -12.36
N GLU A 589 -13.55 8.21 -13.46
CA GLU A 589 -14.90 8.54 -13.92
C GLU A 589 -15.56 7.28 -14.49
N ALA A 590 -16.89 7.18 -14.37
CA ALA A 590 -17.65 6.07 -14.93
C ALA A 590 -18.97 6.52 -15.57
N THR A 591 -19.52 5.68 -16.45
CA THR A 591 -20.89 5.88 -16.93
C THR A 591 -21.91 5.55 -15.83
N GLU A 592 -23.19 5.91 -16.02
CA GLU A 592 -24.26 5.55 -15.08
C GLU A 592 -24.40 4.02 -14.88
N GLU A 593 -23.93 3.22 -15.83
CA GLU A 593 -23.89 1.76 -15.75
C GLU A 593 -22.66 1.20 -15.00
N GLY A 594 -21.73 2.07 -14.59
CA GLY A 594 -20.52 1.71 -13.84
C GLY A 594 -19.28 1.39 -14.69
N PHE A 595 -19.29 1.67 -16.00
CA PHE A 595 -18.11 1.45 -16.84
C PHE A 595 -17.12 2.59 -16.67
N THR A 596 -15.90 2.28 -16.23
CA THR A 596 -14.83 3.29 -16.09
C THR A 596 -14.41 3.83 -17.45
N VAL A 597 -14.23 5.15 -17.51
CA VAL A 597 -13.89 5.87 -18.75
C VAL A 597 -12.58 6.67 -18.64
N GLY A 598 -11.91 6.65 -17.50
CA GLY A 598 -10.58 7.23 -17.32
C GLY A 598 -10.42 8.00 -16.03
N THR A 599 -9.18 8.38 -15.72
CA THR A 599 -8.80 9.08 -14.49
C THR A 599 -9.63 10.35 -14.28
N GLN A 600 -10.01 10.57 -13.04
CA GLN A 600 -10.70 11.74 -12.55
C GLN A 600 -9.99 12.30 -11.32
N VAL A 601 -10.01 13.63 -11.20
CA VAL A 601 -9.74 14.34 -9.96
C VAL A 601 -10.97 15.17 -9.60
N SER A 602 -11.49 14.99 -8.39
CA SER A 602 -12.65 15.72 -7.87
C SER A 602 -12.23 16.58 -6.69
N LEU A 603 -12.89 17.73 -6.53
CA LEU A 603 -12.81 18.53 -5.31
C LEU A 603 -14.17 18.53 -4.62
N PHE A 604 -14.19 18.22 -3.34
CA PHE A 604 -15.37 18.16 -2.51
C PHE A 604 -15.30 19.22 -1.41
N ASP A 605 -16.39 19.96 -1.23
CA ASP A 605 -16.66 20.77 -0.05
C ASP A 605 -17.32 19.90 1.00
N ILE A 606 -16.69 19.82 2.17
CA ILE A 606 -17.12 19.04 3.33
C ILE A 606 -17.28 19.91 4.58
N ALA A 607 -17.34 21.24 4.45
CA ALA A 607 -17.53 22.17 5.58
C ALA A 607 -18.85 21.92 6.32
N ASP A 608 -19.91 21.56 5.58
CA ASP A 608 -21.18 21.08 6.13
C ASP A 608 -21.31 19.57 5.92
N LEU A 609 -21.01 18.79 6.96
CA LEU A 609 -21.03 17.33 6.90
C LEU A 609 -22.39 16.75 6.50
N ASP A 610 -23.49 17.48 6.72
CA ASP A 610 -24.84 17.03 6.35
C ASP A 610 -25.16 17.33 4.87
N ARG A 611 -24.34 18.15 4.20
CA ARG A 611 -24.54 18.58 2.80
C ARG A 611 -23.21 18.66 2.03
N PRO A 612 -22.47 17.54 1.87
CA PRO A 612 -21.29 17.50 1.03
C PRO A 612 -21.61 17.80 -0.44
N GLU A 613 -20.72 18.55 -1.11
CA GLU A 613 -20.89 18.90 -2.53
C GLU A 613 -19.60 18.69 -3.33
N ARG A 614 -19.71 18.18 -4.57
CA ARG A 614 -18.59 18.15 -5.53
C ARG A 614 -18.54 19.49 -6.26
N ILE A 615 -17.57 20.33 -5.92
CA ILE A 615 -17.46 21.72 -6.40
C ILE A 615 -16.60 21.85 -7.66
N ALA A 616 -15.68 20.93 -7.91
CA ALA A 616 -14.89 20.89 -9.13
C ALA A 616 -14.55 19.46 -9.57
N GLN A 617 -14.27 19.30 -10.87
CA GLN A 617 -13.91 18.02 -11.47
C GLN A 617 -12.98 18.24 -12.67
N TRP A 618 -11.93 17.42 -12.76
CA TRP A 618 -11.07 17.28 -13.91
C TRP A 618 -11.05 15.81 -14.35
N THR A 619 -11.00 15.54 -15.66
CA THR A 619 -11.03 14.17 -16.21
C THR A 619 -10.02 13.99 -17.33
N ALA A 620 -9.38 12.82 -17.39
CA ALA A 620 -8.56 12.36 -18.50
C ALA A 620 -9.12 11.04 -19.06
N PRO A 621 -9.95 11.09 -20.12
CA PRO A 621 -10.52 9.88 -20.72
C PRO A 621 -9.43 8.89 -21.19
N GLY A 622 -9.58 7.61 -20.85
CA GLY A 622 -8.59 6.56 -21.12
C GLY A 622 -7.33 6.67 -20.26
N GLY A 623 -7.40 7.51 -19.22
CA GLY A 623 -6.35 7.73 -18.23
C GLY A 623 -6.39 6.69 -17.11
N HIS A 624 -5.20 6.36 -16.63
CA HIS A 624 -4.97 5.65 -15.37
C HIS A 624 -3.89 6.39 -14.60
N SER A 625 -4.07 6.52 -13.28
CA SER A 625 -3.07 7.11 -12.40
C SER A 625 -2.55 6.06 -11.42
N GLN A 626 -1.24 6.10 -11.20
CA GLN A 626 -0.62 5.30 -10.15
C GLN A 626 -1.15 5.65 -8.76
N VAL A 627 -1.68 6.86 -8.56
CA VAL A 627 -2.27 7.33 -7.29
C VAL A 627 -3.46 6.47 -6.82
N GLU A 628 -4.14 5.79 -7.74
CA GLU A 628 -5.28 4.93 -7.42
C GLU A 628 -4.89 3.70 -6.60
N PHE A 629 -3.63 3.29 -6.66
CA PHE A 629 -3.08 2.14 -5.93
C PHE A 629 -1.84 2.51 -5.11
N ASN A 630 -1.21 3.65 -5.39
CA ASN A 630 -0.03 4.15 -4.72
C ASN A 630 -0.13 5.65 -4.41
N ALA A 631 -0.58 5.99 -3.20
CA ALA A 631 -0.74 7.41 -2.87
C ALA A 631 0.58 8.11 -2.58
N LEU A 632 1.70 7.39 -2.33
CA LEU A 632 3.02 8.02 -2.18
C LEU A 632 3.45 8.78 -3.46
N ALA A 633 2.96 8.35 -4.63
CA ALA A 633 3.18 9.01 -5.90
C ALA A 633 2.44 10.36 -6.06
N PHE A 634 1.43 10.63 -5.22
CA PHE A 634 0.71 11.90 -5.21
C PHE A 634 1.51 12.97 -4.47
N LEU A 635 1.64 14.15 -5.06
CA LEU A 635 2.23 15.32 -4.43
C LEU A 635 1.19 16.43 -4.35
N HIS A 636 1.05 17.04 -3.18
CA HIS A 636 0.31 18.29 -3.04
C HIS A 636 1.15 19.36 -2.36
N TRP A 637 1.61 20.34 -3.13
CA TRP A 637 2.40 21.45 -2.63
C TRP A 637 1.50 22.62 -2.25
N GLN A 638 1.13 22.67 -0.97
CA GLN A 638 0.25 23.71 -0.40
C GLN A 638 0.68 25.16 -0.72
N PRO A 639 1.97 25.56 -0.61
CA PRO A 639 2.37 26.95 -0.83
C PRO A 639 2.02 27.53 -2.20
N SER A 640 1.90 26.68 -3.24
CA SER A 640 1.47 27.11 -4.58
C SER A 640 0.14 26.47 -5.00
N GLU A 641 -0.59 25.83 -4.07
CA GLU A 641 -1.86 25.13 -4.32
C GLU A 641 -1.77 24.22 -5.56
N LEU A 642 -0.74 23.36 -5.59
CA LEU A 642 -0.42 22.52 -6.75
C LEU A 642 -0.49 21.04 -6.40
N ALA A 643 -1.35 20.29 -7.07
CA ALA A 643 -1.39 18.84 -7.04
C ALA A 643 -0.67 18.25 -8.26
N VAL A 644 0.18 17.25 -8.06
CA VAL A 644 0.88 16.54 -9.13
C VAL A 644 0.63 15.05 -8.97
N LEU A 645 0.21 14.39 -10.05
CA LEU A 645 -0.01 12.94 -10.08
C LEU A 645 0.52 12.33 -11.38
N PRO A 646 1.11 11.13 -11.35
CA PRO A 646 1.35 10.34 -12.55
C PRO A 646 0.07 10.11 -13.35
N LEU A 647 0.18 10.16 -14.68
CA LEU A 647 -0.91 9.93 -15.60
C LEU A 647 -0.41 9.15 -16.82
N ASN A 648 -1.01 7.99 -17.04
CA ASN A 648 -0.89 7.22 -18.26
C ASN A 648 -2.22 7.29 -19.01
N GLN A 649 -2.25 7.88 -20.21
CA GLN A 649 -3.46 8.04 -20.97
C GLN A 649 -3.34 7.35 -22.34
N TYR A 650 -4.24 6.41 -22.59
CA TYR A 650 -4.35 5.70 -23.86
C TYR A 650 -5.72 6.04 -24.49
N PRO A 651 -5.74 6.86 -25.55
CA PRO A 651 -7.00 7.28 -26.18
C PRO A 651 -7.82 6.07 -26.66
N PHE A 652 -9.14 6.10 -26.43
CA PHE A 652 -10.07 5.03 -26.85
C PHE A 652 -10.34 4.97 -28.36
N ASP A 653 -9.63 5.75 -29.17
CA ASP A 653 -9.88 5.78 -30.60
C ASP A 653 -9.26 4.51 -31.25
N ASP A 654 -10.13 3.64 -31.80
CA ASP A 654 -9.73 2.44 -32.56
C ASP A 654 -8.91 2.77 -33.82
N SER A 655 -8.87 4.06 -34.19
CA SER A 655 -8.15 4.53 -35.36
C SER A 655 -6.65 4.76 -35.07
N GLY A 656 -6.23 4.69 -33.80
CA GLY A 656 -4.90 5.06 -33.32
C GLY A 656 -4.48 6.46 -33.78
N SER A 657 -5.41 7.42 -33.79
CA SER A 657 -5.16 8.78 -34.30
C SER A 657 -4.51 9.69 -33.27
N GLU A 658 -4.88 9.56 -32.00
CA GLU A 658 -4.30 10.32 -30.91
C GLU A 658 -3.13 9.57 -30.24
N PRO A 659 -1.99 10.25 -29.98
CA PRO A 659 -0.87 9.65 -29.29
C PRO A 659 -1.19 9.37 -27.82
N PRO A 660 -0.67 8.27 -27.23
CA PRO A 660 -0.75 8.07 -25.80
C PRO A 660 0.10 9.11 -25.05
N PHE A 661 -0.25 9.38 -23.80
CA PHE A 661 0.52 10.22 -22.89
C PHE A 661 1.04 9.37 -21.72
N LEU A 662 2.32 9.52 -21.40
CA LEU A 662 2.97 8.90 -20.24
C LEU A 662 3.74 9.98 -19.51
N GLY A 663 3.38 10.28 -18.27
CA GLY A 663 4.02 11.38 -17.54
C GLY A 663 3.29 11.70 -16.25
N ALA A 664 3.27 12.98 -15.90
CA ALA A 664 2.49 13.52 -14.78
C ALA A 664 1.62 14.69 -15.27
N VAL A 665 0.50 14.90 -14.58
CA VAL A 665 -0.32 16.10 -14.74
C VAL A 665 -0.19 16.95 -13.47
N ALA A 666 -0.08 18.26 -13.66
CA ALA A 666 -0.05 19.25 -12.61
C ALA A 666 -1.35 20.05 -12.62
N LEU A 667 -2.10 20.00 -11.52
CA LEU A 667 -3.39 20.65 -11.34
C LEU A 667 -3.27 21.74 -10.28
N GLY A 668 -3.70 22.96 -10.60
CA GLY A 668 -3.89 24.01 -9.60
C GLY A 668 -5.19 23.77 -8.83
N THR A 669 -5.13 23.89 -7.51
CA THR A 669 -6.23 23.67 -6.56
C THR A 669 -6.74 24.97 -5.91
N ALA A 670 -6.23 26.12 -6.35
CA ALA A 670 -6.56 27.44 -5.82
C ALA A 670 -8.03 27.80 -6.00
N GLY A 671 -8.60 28.48 -4.99
CA GLY A 671 -9.93 29.10 -5.09
C GLY A 671 -11.09 28.12 -5.29
N ALA A 672 -10.96 26.89 -4.82
CA ALA A 672 -11.94 25.81 -4.99
C ALA A 672 -12.17 25.39 -6.47
N GLU A 673 -11.18 25.60 -7.33
CA GLU A 673 -11.19 25.13 -8.72
C GLU A 673 -10.13 24.06 -8.98
N LEU A 674 -10.33 23.26 -10.03
CA LEU A 674 -9.31 22.34 -10.57
C LEU A 674 -8.91 22.82 -11.96
N THR A 675 -7.68 23.31 -12.10
CA THR A 675 -7.14 23.81 -13.37
C THR A 675 -5.93 23.02 -13.83
N GLU A 676 -5.97 22.44 -15.03
CA GLU A 676 -4.78 21.79 -15.60
C GLU A 676 -3.74 22.85 -15.96
N ARG A 677 -2.61 22.83 -15.25
CA ARG A 677 -1.52 23.80 -15.43
C ARG A 677 -0.47 23.29 -16.41
N ALA A 678 -0.15 22.00 -16.36
CA ALA A 678 0.79 21.36 -17.27
C ALA A 678 0.63 19.83 -17.34
N ARG A 679 1.13 19.27 -18.44
CA ARG A 679 1.45 17.85 -18.61
C ARG A 679 2.95 17.70 -18.81
N LEU A 680 3.59 16.92 -17.97
CA LEU A 680 5.05 16.82 -17.86
C LEU A 680 5.48 15.40 -18.17
N SER A 681 6.42 15.21 -19.10
CA SER A 681 6.82 13.87 -19.58
C SER A 681 8.30 13.77 -19.90
N HIS A 682 8.91 12.65 -19.50
CA HIS A 682 10.28 12.27 -19.88
C HIS A 682 10.34 11.58 -21.26
N ALA A 683 9.20 11.37 -21.91
CA ALA A 683 9.11 10.79 -23.24
C ALA A 683 9.10 11.89 -24.31
N ASP A 684 9.75 11.61 -25.43
CA ASP A 684 9.47 12.37 -26.65
C ASP A 684 8.03 12.06 -27.11
N PRO A 685 7.35 12.99 -27.79
CA PRO A 685 6.03 12.74 -28.36
C PRO A 685 6.04 11.44 -29.19
N PRO A 686 5.16 10.47 -28.89
CA PRO A 686 5.27 9.16 -29.50
C PRO A 686 4.96 9.21 -30.99
N VAL A 687 5.77 8.52 -31.78
CA VAL A 687 5.66 8.51 -33.25
C VAL A 687 4.76 7.37 -33.69
N ARG A 688 3.69 7.69 -34.43
CA ARG A 688 2.79 6.69 -35.01
C ARG A 688 3.51 5.86 -36.06
N LYS A 689 3.62 4.56 -35.82
CA LYS A 689 4.11 3.55 -36.78
C LYS A 689 2.93 2.81 -37.39
N CYS A 690 3.05 2.43 -38.65
CA CYS A 690 2.04 1.64 -39.33
C CYS A 690 2.70 0.53 -40.14
N ARG A 691 2.09 -0.65 -40.11
CA ARG A 691 2.47 -1.81 -40.91
C ARG A 691 1.25 -2.32 -41.64
N GLU A 692 1.43 -2.57 -42.93
CA GLU A 692 0.43 -3.28 -43.73
C GLU A 692 0.72 -4.77 -43.66
N SER A 693 -0.30 -5.54 -43.27
CA SER A 693 -0.28 -7.00 -43.30
C SER A 693 -1.52 -7.51 -44.02
N ARG A 694 -1.44 -8.72 -44.54
CA ARG A 694 -2.61 -9.46 -45.02
C ARG A 694 -2.45 -10.90 -44.57
N GLU A 695 -3.52 -11.48 -44.06
CA GLU A 695 -3.52 -12.90 -43.75
C GLU A 695 -3.58 -13.72 -45.04
N ILE A 696 -3.03 -14.93 -45.01
CA ILE A 696 -3.26 -15.92 -46.07
C ILE A 696 -4.45 -16.77 -45.61
N LEU A 697 -5.56 -16.65 -46.32
CA LEU A 697 -6.76 -17.43 -46.05
C LEU A 697 -6.57 -18.81 -46.67
N VAL A 698 -6.62 -19.85 -45.83
CA VAL A 698 -6.57 -21.24 -46.29
C VAL A 698 -8.01 -21.75 -46.37
N ARG A 699 -8.48 -22.03 -47.58
CA ARG A 699 -9.80 -22.61 -47.81
C ARG A 699 -9.85 -24.06 -47.32
N PRO A 700 -11.05 -24.62 -47.06
CA PRO A 700 -11.21 -26.01 -46.64
C PRO A 700 -10.65 -27.05 -47.62
N ASP A 701 -10.49 -26.68 -48.89
CA ASP A 701 -9.87 -27.51 -49.94
C ASP A 701 -8.33 -27.40 -49.98
N GLY A 702 -7.73 -26.67 -49.05
CA GLY A 702 -6.29 -26.44 -48.94
C GLY A 702 -5.75 -25.36 -49.88
N THR A 703 -6.60 -24.65 -50.62
CA THR A 703 -6.14 -23.53 -51.46
C THR A 703 -5.88 -22.29 -50.62
N GLU A 704 -4.72 -21.67 -50.85
CA GLU A 704 -4.33 -20.41 -50.21
C GLU A 704 -4.76 -19.22 -51.08
N GLU A 705 -5.47 -18.27 -50.51
CA GLU A 705 -5.77 -16.98 -51.13
C GLU A 705 -5.39 -15.81 -50.22
N PRO A 706 -4.84 -14.71 -50.76
CA PRO A 706 -4.52 -13.55 -49.94
C PRO A 706 -5.82 -12.91 -49.43
N GLY A 707 -5.90 -12.71 -48.12
CA GLY A 707 -6.95 -11.93 -47.47
C GLY A 707 -6.83 -10.43 -47.77
N PRO A 708 -7.76 -9.61 -47.25
CA PRO A 708 -7.71 -8.17 -47.39
C PRO A 708 -6.42 -7.59 -46.76
N TRP A 709 -5.97 -6.46 -47.31
CA TRP A 709 -4.91 -5.68 -46.67
C TRP A 709 -5.47 -5.00 -45.43
N GLU A 710 -4.83 -5.24 -44.30
CA GLU A 710 -5.10 -4.59 -43.03
C GLU A 710 -3.91 -3.70 -42.68
N ARG A 711 -4.20 -2.46 -42.29
CA ARG A 711 -3.20 -1.51 -41.82
C ARG A 711 -3.28 -1.45 -40.30
N TYR A 712 -2.28 -2.02 -39.64
CA TYR A 712 -2.11 -1.94 -38.20
C TYR A 712 -1.20 -0.77 -37.86
N CYS A 713 -1.67 0.17 -37.06
CA CYS A 713 -0.85 1.27 -36.56
C CYS A 713 -0.72 1.19 -35.04
N TRP A 714 0.45 1.54 -34.52
CA TRP A 714 0.76 1.57 -33.09
C TRP A 714 1.69 2.75 -32.78
N PHE A 715 1.82 3.08 -31.51
CA PHE A 715 2.80 4.03 -30.99
C PHE A 715 3.87 3.27 -30.23
N ASP A 716 5.14 3.60 -30.45
CA ASP A 716 6.20 3.13 -29.56
C ASP A 716 6.16 3.98 -28.30
N THR A 717 5.98 3.33 -27.15
CA THR A 717 6.02 3.95 -25.83
C THR A 717 7.27 3.52 -25.09
N ASP A 718 7.86 4.45 -24.35
CA ASP A 718 9.02 4.21 -23.50
C ASP A 718 8.54 4.12 -22.06
N TRP A 719 8.27 2.91 -21.58
CA TRP A 719 7.77 2.68 -20.22
C TRP A 719 8.71 3.24 -19.15
N GLN A 720 10.02 3.34 -19.42
CA GLN A 720 10.99 3.92 -18.49
C GLN A 720 10.75 5.43 -18.27
N ALA A 721 10.05 6.09 -19.19
CA ALA A 721 9.72 7.51 -19.11
C ALA A 721 8.48 7.80 -18.25
N GLN A 722 7.76 6.78 -17.78
CA GLN A 722 6.62 6.94 -16.89
C GLN A 722 7.08 7.59 -15.58
N VAL A 723 6.55 8.77 -15.27
CA VAL A 723 6.82 9.43 -14.00
C VAL A 723 6.19 8.61 -12.88
N THR A 724 6.98 8.25 -11.87
CA THR A 724 6.54 7.43 -10.74
C THR A 724 6.54 8.20 -9.42
N ALA A 725 7.28 9.32 -9.35
CA ALA A 725 7.37 10.14 -8.15
C ALA A 725 7.61 11.61 -8.48
N SER A 726 7.21 12.48 -7.56
CA SER A 726 7.48 13.90 -7.63
C SER A 726 7.81 14.50 -6.27
N ALA A 727 8.60 15.59 -6.26
CA ALA A 727 8.94 16.33 -5.05
C ALA A 727 9.27 17.79 -5.38
N VAL A 728 9.07 18.70 -4.44
CA VAL A 728 9.48 20.11 -4.53
C VAL A 728 10.75 20.32 -3.71
N VAL A 729 11.71 21.08 -4.26
CA VAL A 729 12.85 21.65 -3.53
C VAL A 729 13.08 23.07 -4.06
N GLY A 730 13.04 24.05 -3.16
CA GLY A 730 13.10 25.46 -3.47
C GLY A 730 11.93 25.88 -4.37
N ASP A 731 12.28 26.50 -5.49
CA ASP A 731 11.39 26.95 -6.56
C ASP A 731 11.25 25.93 -7.70
N ARG A 732 11.63 24.67 -7.46
CA ARG A 732 11.61 23.61 -8.47
C ARG A 732 10.76 22.42 -8.06
N LEU A 733 9.96 21.96 -9.02
CA LEU A 733 9.33 20.64 -9.02
C LEU A 733 10.27 19.64 -9.69
N TYR A 734 10.46 18.48 -9.08
CA TYR A 734 11.23 17.37 -9.60
C TYR A 734 10.32 16.20 -9.91
N LEU A 735 10.57 15.54 -11.03
CA LEU A 735 9.83 14.37 -11.50
C LEU A 735 10.84 13.24 -11.73
N ALA A 736 10.59 12.07 -11.15
CA ALA A 736 11.45 10.91 -11.30
C ALA A 736 10.77 9.81 -12.11
N SER A 737 11.55 9.13 -12.94
CA SER A 737 11.19 7.89 -13.62
C SER A 737 12.38 6.94 -13.70
N HIS A 738 12.16 5.75 -14.26
CA HIS A 738 13.24 4.81 -14.58
C HIS A 738 14.22 5.29 -15.67
N LYS A 739 13.96 6.45 -16.28
CA LYS A 739 14.76 7.05 -17.36
C LYS A 739 15.54 8.27 -16.92
N ALA A 740 14.95 9.10 -16.05
CA ALA A 740 15.51 10.40 -15.72
C ALA A 740 14.96 10.98 -14.42
N LEU A 741 15.64 12.03 -13.95
CA LEU A 741 15.11 13.05 -13.05
C LEU A 741 15.00 14.36 -13.82
N GLU A 742 13.77 14.80 -14.07
CA GLU A 742 13.47 16.13 -14.62
C GLU A 742 13.31 17.13 -13.48
N SER A 743 13.73 18.36 -13.70
CA SER A 743 13.35 19.47 -12.84
C SER A 743 12.72 20.60 -13.65
N VAL A 744 11.73 21.22 -13.04
CA VAL A 744 10.78 22.13 -13.67
C VAL A 744 10.62 23.33 -12.74
N TRP A 745 10.54 24.55 -13.28
CA TRP A 745 10.24 25.72 -12.47
C TRP A 745 8.81 25.64 -11.93
N LEU A 746 8.63 25.83 -10.62
CA LEU A 746 7.33 25.63 -9.97
C LEU A 746 6.26 26.63 -10.48
N ASP A 747 6.66 27.87 -10.73
CA ASP A 747 5.74 28.93 -11.16
C ASP A 747 5.27 28.78 -12.61
N SER A 748 6.19 28.46 -13.53
CA SER A 748 5.90 28.38 -14.97
C SER A 748 5.58 26.97 -15.44
N LEU A 749 5.97 25.96 -14.67
CA LEU A 749 5.98 24.54 -15.05
C LEU A 749 6.76 24.26 -16.35
N GLU A 750 7.70 25.13 -16.71
CA GLU A 750 8.63 24.92 -17.83
C GLU A 750 9.83 24.08 -17.39
N ARG A 751 10.23 23.14 -18.26
CA ARG A 751 11.43 22.30 -18.06
C ARG A 751 12.66 23.18 -17.82
N ALA A 752 13.28 23.00 -16.67
CA ALA A 752 14.53 23.66 -16.31
C ALA A 752 15.74 22.78 -16.67
N SER A 753 15.68 21.48 -16.37
CA SER A 753 16.73 20.53 -16.77
C SER A 753 16.21 19.08 -16.82
N LEU A 754 16.93 18.21 -17.53
CA LEU A 754 16.66 16.78 -17.59
C LEU A 754 17.96 15.98 -17.37
N LEU A 755 18.04 15.27 -16.25
CA LEU A 755 19.17 14.39 -15.92
C LEU A 755 18.79 12.94 -16.25
N THR A 756 19.26 12.42 -17.38
CA THR A 756 18.99 11.04 -17.79
C THR A 756 19.94 10.06 -17.12
N TRP A 757 19.43 8.91 -16.69
CA TRP A 757 20.25 7.82 -16.16
C TRP A 757 21.09 7.22 -17.30
N ALA A 758 22.39 7.08 -17.06
CA ALA A 758 23.27 6.39 -18.01
C ALA A 758 22.91 4.89 -18.04
N ARG A 759 22.75 4.34 -19.24
CA ARG A 759 22.51 2.91 -19.47
C ARG A 759 23.76 2.07 -19.29
#